data_AF-E1U3T7-F1
#
_entry.id   AF-E1U3T7-F1
#
_cell.length_a   1.000
_cell.length_b   1.000
_cell.length_c   1.000
_cell.angle_alpha   90.00
_cell.angle_beta   90.00
_cell.angle_gamma   90.00
#
_symmetry.space_group_name_H-M   'P 1'
#
loop_
_entity.id
_entity.type
_entity.pdbx_description
1 polymer ?
#
loop_
_entity_poly.entity_id
_entity_poly.type
_entity_poly.pdbx_seq_one_letter_code
_entity_poly.pdbx_strand_id
1 'polypeptide(L)'
;MMLKRVVKFLGIFLIALLLTALFPQLRQMWVVAYDTLGSALSLTLSLAQISLIAILFAGLLVPLEALGWWAGWYGDQIDTTINPGTLEEPIPPQTNVVRYVIYLDGIGQASSRYFPDGEEFLSQLAAILPDNIAIIRGLIPYSVFNRPLTDDKLLSFFWRTAERLSMSENPGLLGLLLAVAINIRNTFVVMVSADQRYGPIYNQGVAQVMYNSLINYGYTPNSGVPITLIGFSGGGQIAMGTLSYLKKALVAPIEVISLAGVISGNTNALMVEHLYHFVGDKDPVERLGPIFFPKRWKMFFLSYWNRAKRMGKISFASLGPVGHSGAGGVLDPHKLLPDGRTHLQQTLDVVTKILLEEYDSDPETEPRQLSNYDRYLQADFNRPDYYPLPQTAQSFTGTLPTNLYQPIAAWMGRLILPPKKQRQFGVLLELYHAPDEYQHLIGQVINLKWFESSTVIKDIHFSQQAIYSSKQGLVQPTRLNHWRRVTPLESLAGARPNDDVIVKLPEPVVIEENRGNKAVTLHITSEPVQISGRFYALVKFLQPATPDSEQFRVVHYNPTSGQFDGVTEVVRMPQVLPYENEIYPSTNHNIEKSPLNPQGWYIYGARDADSMFVVQSLIPRSLVQLKPQRVINGIKPALNYLKKESWQEIIAHKGHIQSVLLNTQDREIEQAASEWREGDRALVVHTYGGIGGKKKEAAARAPIYFGHFAYGIARVVREPLTDELCFDIEYHQVYTHNTDGLIAGTLHTSRYLGDRQFGWLGIRPTTNILIKYNPFTEDYNINGIRRSALQTLIRELEIMTARYRIGDGTGGTYVGPANNCSQDSNQSLYAAIKAIEKAIKSNNPEYQNWLEGNPEDATRLQKLVKLGKSLRWELLPFGVARADWQNYTESLGSSLEDSPLKQLFTGLISWRAMFPRKASDTVTEIFLNQGAAVWVLTTSQVGGCDPDISAVAPMTF
;
A
#
# COMPACT_ATOMS: atom_id res chain seq x y z
N MET A 1 -14.06 65.15 22.91
CA MET A 1 -15.14 65.26 21.90
C MET A 1 -16.45 64.57 22.32
N MET A 2 -16.39 63.40 22.98
CA MET A 2 -17.57 62.67 23.47
C MET A 2 -18.41 63.44 24.52
N LEU A 3 -17.78 64.10 25.50
CA LEU A 3 -18.52 64.78 26.58
C LEU A 3 -19.43 65.91 26.08
N LYS A 4 -18.98 66.71 25.10
CA LYS A 4 -19.82 67.75 24.45
C LYS A 4 -21.00 67.17 23.68
N ARG A 5 -20.86 65.98 23.09
CA ARG A 5 -21.97 65.27 22.40
C ARG A 5 -22.96 64.75 23.42
N VAL A 6 -22.49 64.12 24.50
CA VAL A 6 -23.35 63.61 25.58
C VAL A 6 -24.16 64.74 26.23
N VAL A 7 -23.55 65.88 26.56
CA VAL A 7 -24.26 67.03 27.13
C VAL A 7 -25.29 67.62 26.14
N LYS A 8 -24.98 67.66 24.84
CA LYS A 8 -25.95 68.08 23.80
C LYS A 8 -27.14 67.14 23.70
N PHE A 9 -26.92 65.82 23.66
CA PHE A 9 -27.99 64.83 23.61
C PHE A 9 -28.81 64.81 24.90
N LEU A 10 -28.18 65.00 26.06
CA LEU A 10 -28.87 65.13 27.34
C LEU A 10 -29.74 66.40 27.38
N GLY A 11 -29.25 67.52 26.84
CA GLY A 11 -30.02 68.76 26.71
C GLY A 11 -31.22 68.60 25.78
N ILE A 12 -31.04 67.97 24.61
CA ILE A 12 -32.15 67.67 23.67
C ILE A 12 -33.17 66.74 24.31
N PHE A 13 -32.72 65.72 25.04
CA PHE A 13 -33.59 64.79 25.77
C PHE A 13 -34.40 65.50 26.85
N LEU A 14 -33.76 66.36 27.66
CA LEU A 14 -34.45 67.15 28.69
C LEU A 14 -35.45 68.14 28.10
N ILE A 15 -35.13 68.78 26.97
CA ILE A 15 -36.07 69.65 26.26
C ILE A 15 -37.25 68.86 25.70
N ALA A 16 -37.02 67.69 25.11
CA ALA A 16 -38.07 66.81 24.64
C ALA A 16 -38.96 66.30 25.79
N LEU A 17 -38.38 66.02 26.95
CA LEU A 17 -39.08 65.61 28.17
C LEU A 17 -39.91 66.77 28.78
N LEU A 18 -39.38 68.00 28.73
CA LEU A 18 -40.09 69.20 29.17
C LEU A 18 -41.26 69.53 28.22
N LEU A 19 -41.04 69.45 26.90
CA LEU A 19 -42.07 69.66 25.87
C LEU A 19 -43.18 68.61 25.94
N THR A 20 -42.86 67.36 26.27
CA THR A 20 -43.88 66.31 26.47
C THR A 20 -44.67 66.47 27.75
N ALA A 21 -44.07 67.03 28.81
CA ALA A 21 -44.79 67.35 30.05
C ALA A 21 -45.71 68.59 29.90
N LEU A 22 -45.29 69.58 29.12
CA LEU A 22 -46.01 70.85 28.93
C LEU A 22 -47.11 70.79 27.85
N PHE A 23 -47.02 69.86 26.88
CA PHE A 23 -47.98 69.75 25.77
C PHE A 23 -48.64 68.35 25.75
N PRO A 24 -49.90 68.22 26.21
CA PRO A 24 -50.61 66.94 26.31
C PRO A 24 -50.73 66.17 24.98
N GLN A 25 -50.81 66.86 23.83
CA GLN A 25 -50.88 66.21 22.51
C GLN A 25 -49.59 65.46 22.15
N LEU A 26 -48.43 65.97 22.56
CA LEU A 26 -47.14 65.30 22.33
C LEU A 26 -47.03 64.03 23.19
N ARG A 27 -47.52 64.06 24.44
CA ARG A 27 -47.59 62.86 25.29
C ARG A 27 -48.44 61.76 24.64
N GLN A 28 -49.56 62.12 24.02
CA GLN A 28 -50.43 61.18 23.32
C GLN A 28 -49.72 60.57 22.08
N MET A 29 -48.95 61.35 21.34
CA MET A 29 -48.11 60.83 20.24
C MET A 29 -47.05 59.83 20.71
N TRP A 30 -46.39 60.06 21.85
CA TRP A 30 -45.40 59.11 22.38
C TRP A 30 -46.02 57.81 22.87
N VAL A 31 -47.20 57.87 23.49
CA VAL A 31 -47.95 56.67 23.87
C VAL A 31 -48.38 55.89 22.64
N VAL A 32 -48.94 56.56 21.63
CA VAL A 32 -49.30 55.92 20.36
C VAL A 32 -48.07 55.29 19.71
N ALA A 33 -46.95 56.00 19.62
CA ALA A 33 -45.71 55.50 19.04
C ALA A 33 -45.11 54.32 19.84
N TYR A 34 -45.15 54.37 21.17
CA TYR A 34 -44.73 53.26 22.04
C TYR A 34 -45.62 52.03 21.84
N ASP A 35 -46.94 52.23 21.76
CA ASP A 35 -47.91 51.17 21.50
C ASP A 35 -47.78 50.61 20.09
N THR A 36 -47.49 51.45 19.08
CA THR A 36 -47.22 50.96 17.71
C THR A 36 -45.89 50.20 17.65
N LEU A 37 -44.85 50.67 18.34
CA LEU A 37 -43.55 49.98 18.37
C LEU A 37 -43.65 48.65 19.13
N GLY A 38 -44.37 48.63 20.25
CA GLY A 38 -44.66 47.43 21.03
C GLY A 38 -45.51 46.42 20.25
N SER A 39 -46.53 46.90 19.53
CA SER A 39 -47.37 46.07 18.67
C SER A 39 -46.60 45.54 17.46
N ALA A 40 -45.75 46.35 16.83
CA ALA A 40 -44.90 45.93 15.72
C ALA A 40 -43.84 44.91 16.16
N LEU A 41 -43.23 45.10 17.33
CA LEU A 41 -42.29 44.14 17.90
C LEU A 41 -42.99 42.83 18.29
N SER A 42 -44.15 42.90 18.92
CA SER A 42 -44.97 41.73 19.27
C SER A 42 -45.42 40.96 18.01
N LEU A 43 -45.84 41.66 16.95
CA LEU A 43 -46.17 41.07 15.66
C LEU A 43 -44.94 40.41 15.03
N THR A 44 -43.79 41.08 15.05
CA THR A 44 -42.53 40.54 14.52
C THR A 44 -42.12 39.27 15.26
N LEU A 45 -42.19 39.27 16.59
CA LEU A 45 -41.91 38.10 17.42
C LEU A 45 -42.91 36.96 17.19
N SER A 46 -44.20 37.28 17.05
CA SER A 46 -45.24 36.30 16.76
C SER A 46 -45.05 35.67 15.38
N LEU A 47 -44.75 36.47 14.35
CA LEU A 47 -44.43 35.98 13.01
C LEU A 47 -43.14 35.16 12.99
N ALA A 48 -42.11 35.57 13.75
CA ALA A 48 -40.89 34.79 13.90
C ALA A 48 -41.16 33.44 14.58
N GLN A 49 -41.99 33.41 15.63
CA GLN A 49 -42.38 32.18 16.31
C GLN A 49 -43.22 31.26 15.41
N ILE A 50 -44.21 31.80 14.70
CA ILE A 50 -45.01 31.05 13.73
C ILE A 50 -44.11 30.49 12.63
N SER A 51 -43.19 31.29 12.11
CA SER A 51 -42.23 30.86 11.09
C SER A 51 -41.31 29.75 11.61
N LEU A 52 -40.82 29.86 12.85
CA LEU A 52 -40.02 28.81 13.49
C LEU A 52 -40.81 27.51 13.64
N ILE A 53 -42.05 27.57 14.13
CA ILE A 53 -42.93 26.40 14.26
C ILE A 53 -43.20 25.78 12.89
N ALA A 54 -43.49 26.59 11.87
CA ALA A 54 -43.73 26.12 10.52
C ALA A 54 -42.48 25.45 9.91
N ILE A 55 -41.29 26.00 10.13
CA ILE A 55 -40.01 25.42 9.70
C ILE A 55 -39.76 24.08 10.40
N LEU A 56 -39.98 24.00 11.71
CA LEU A 56 -39.82 22.75 12.48
C LEU A 56 -40.82 21.68 12.02
N PHE A 57 -42.07 22.07 11.79
CA PHE A 57 -43.11 21.17 11.26
C PHE A 57 -42.77 20.71 9.85
N ALA A 58 -42.34 21.59 8.96
CA ALA A 58 -41.87 21.23 7.62
C ALA A 58 -40.70 20.24 7.68
N GLY A 59 -39.72 20.49 8.56
CA GLY A 59 -38.58 19.58 8.79
C GLY A 59 -39.01 18.18 9.26
N LEU A 60 -40.04 18.08 10.11
CA LEU A 60 -40.63 16.80 10.55
C LEU A 60 -41.30 16.02 9.41
N LEU A 61 -41.81 16.72 8.39
CA LEU A 61 -42.46 16.08 7.24
C LEU A 61 -41.47 15.61 6.18
N VAL A 62 -40.26 16.17 6.10
CA VAL A 62 -39.24 15.83 5.08
C VAL A 62 -38.92 14.32 5.00
N PRO A 63 -38.75 13.57 6.12
CA PRO A 63 -38.47 12.14 6.05
C PRO A 63 -39.65 11.30 5.56
N LEU A 64 -40.89 11.81 5.57
CA LEU A 64 -42.09 11.00 5.30
C LEU A 64 -42.12 10.45 3.88
N GLU A 65 -41.58 11.16 2.89
CA GLU A 65 -41.47 10.67 1.51
C GLU A 65 -40.61 9.40 1.46
N ALA A 66 -39.43 9.43 2.10
CA ALA A 66 -38.52 8.30 2.18
C ALA A 66 -39.04 7.17 3.08
N LEU A 67 -39.71 7.49 4.18
CA LEU A 67 -40.34 6.49 5.05
C LEU A 67 -41.51 5.80 4.35
N GLY A 68 -42.32 6.54 3.59
CA GLY A 68 -43.40 5.97 2.79
C GLY A 68 -42.88 5.11 1.65
N TRP A 69 -41.78 5.52 1.01
CA TRP A 69 -41.05 4.70 0.04
C TRP A 69 -40.62 3.36 0.66
N TRP A 70 -40.00 3.41 1.85
CA TRP A 70 -39.57 2.21 2.58
C TRP A 70 -40.72 1.32 3.06
N ALA A 71 -41.82 1.93 3.49
CA ALA A 71 -43.00 1.23 3.98
C ALA A 71 -43.89 0.66 2.85
N GLY A 72 -43.52 0.84 1.58
CA GLY A 72 -44.27 0.36 0.44
C GLY A 72 -45.58 1.12 0.17
N TRP A 73 -45.76 2.33 0.74
CA TRP A 73 -46.98 3.15 0.54
C TRP A 73 -47.23 3.51 -0.92
N TYR A 74 -46.21 3.41 -1.76
CA TYR A 74 -46.24 3.72 -3.18
C TYR A 74 -46.21 2.47 -4.09
N GLY A 75 -46.38 1.27 -3.51
CA GLY A 75 -46.41 -0.04 -4.18
C GLY A 75 -45.06 -0.78 -4.15
N ASP A 76 -45.11 -2.12 -4.22
CA ASP A 76 -43.92 -2.98 -4.12
C ASP A 76 -43.06 -3.01 -5.41
N GLN A 77 -43.63 -2.59 -6.54
CA GLN A 77 -42.95 -2.43 -7.83
C GLN A 77 -42.86 -0.95 -8.21
N ILE A 78 -42.03 -0.19 -7.49
CA ILE A 78 -41.71 1.18 -7.88
C ILE A 78 -40.88 1.09 -9.16
N ASP A 79 -41.53 1.29 -10.31
CA ASP A 79 -40.85 1.39 -11.59
C ASP A 79 -39.99 2.67 -11.59
N THR A 80 -38.71 2.45 -11.38
CA THR A 80 -37.70 3.48 -11.24
C THR A 80 -37.00 3.76 -12.58
N THR A 81 -37.50 3.18 -13.69
CA THR A 81 -37.15 3.54 -15.06
C THR A 81 -37.88 4.79 -15.55
N ILE A 82 -38.85 5.30 -14.78
CA ILE A 82 -39.74 6.39 -15.18
C ILE A 82 -39.00 7.74 -15.36
N ASN A 83 -37.81 7.93 -14.75
CA ASN A 83 -36.95 9.09 -14.94
C ASN A 83 -35.47 8.72 -14.70
N PRO A 84 -34.76 8.10 -15.65
CA PRO A 84 -33.38 7.64 -15.44
C PRO A 84 -32.36 8.78 -15.56
N GLY A 85 -32.77 10.03 -15.75
CA GLY A 85 -31.89 11.13 -16.12
C GLY A 85 -31.66 11.18 -17.63
N THR A 86 -30.59 11.85 -18.05
CA THR A 86 -30.11 11.92 -19.45
C THR A 86 -28.58 11.82 -19.48
N LEU A 87 -28.03 11.38 -20.61
CA LEU A 87 -26.62 11.57 -20.90
C LEU A 87 -26.37 13.02 -21.32
N GLU A 88 -25.26 13.63 -20.92
CA GLU A 88 -24.83 14.95 -21.40
C GLU A 88 -24.52 14.89 -22.90
N GLU A 89 -23.77 13.88 -23.32
CA GLU A 89 -23.52 13.56 -24.72
C GLU A 89 -23.87 12.09 -25.02
N PRO A 90 -24.46 11.76 -26.19
CA PRO A 90 -24.73 10.38 -26.56
C PRO A 90 -23.43 9.56 -26.65
N ILE A 91 -23.43 8.35 -26.07
CA ILE A 91 -22.29 7.44 -26.22
C ILE A 91 -22.22 6.99 -27.69
N PRO A 92 -21.11 7.24 -28.41
CA PRO A 92 -21.01 6.83 -29.80
C PRO A 92 -21.10 5.30 -29.96
N PRO A 93 -21.66 4.79 -31.06
CA PRO A 93 -21.74 3.34 -31.30
C PRO A 93 -20.34 2.71 -31.27
N GLN A 94 -20.22 1.53 -30.63
CA GLN A 94 -18.97 0.76 -30.49
C GLN A 94 -17.91 1.37 -29.54
N THR A 95 -18.19 2.49 -28.88
CA THR A 95 -17.29 3.03 -27.85
C THR A 95 -17.30 2.16 -26.60
N ASN A 96 -16.11 1.71 -26.18
CA ASN A 96 -15.95 1.03 -24.90
C ASN A 96 -15.86 2.08 -23.78
N VAL A 97 -16.93 2.25 -23.01
CA VAL A 97 -16.98 3.21 -21.90
C VAL A 97 -16.00 2.80 -20.81
N VAL A 98 -15.04 3.67 -20.51
CA VAL A 98 -13.99 3.42 -19.50
C VAL A 98 -14.32 4.02 -18.15
N ARG A 99 -15.34 4.88 -18.06
CA ARG A 99 -15.81 5.51 -16.81
C ARG A 99 -17.23 6.07 -16.95
N TYR A 100 -18.01 5.95 -15.87
CA TYR A 100 -19.29 6.64 -15.72
C TYR A 100 -19.17 7.77 -14.69
N VAL A 101 -19.79 8.91 -14.96
CA VAL A 101 -19.81 10.07 -14.08
C VAL A 101 -21.26 10.44 -13.78
N ILE A 102 -21.61 10.66 -12.52
CA ILE A 102 -22.93 11.16 -12.10
C ILE A 102 -22.73 12.50 -11.43
N TYR A 103 -23.45 13.53 -11.88
CA TYR A 103 -23.45 14.85 -11.26
C TYR A 103 -24.67 15.06 -10.35
N LEU A 104 -24.42 15.51 -9.12
CA LEU A 104 -25.41 15.82 -8.09
C LEU A 104 -25.26 17.27 -7.64
N ASP A 105 -26.26 18.09 -7.96
CA ASP A 105 -26.25 19.53 -7.75
C ASP A 105 -26.58 19.92 -6.29
N GLY A 106 -26.36 21.20 -5.97
CA GLY A 106 -26.57 21.79 -4.66
C GLY A 106 -28.04 22.01 -4.28
N ILE A 107 -28.25 22.48 -3.05
CA ILE A 107 -29.57 22.56 -2.39
C ILE A 107 -30.58 23.48 -3.09
N GLY A 108 -30.18 24.25 -4.09
CA GLY A 108 -31.10 25.05 -4.89
C GLY A 108 -31.97 24.23 -5.85
N GLN A 109 -31.61 22.98 -6.14
CA GLN A 109 -32.25 22.20 -7.19
C GLN A 109 -33.69 21.80 -6.83
N ALA A 110 -34.65 22.23 -7.66
CA ALA A 110 -36.08 21.92 -7.52
C ALA A 110 -36.63 20.96 -8.59
N SER A 111 -35.93 20.83 -9.72
CA SER A 111 -36.27 19.95 -10.85
C SER A 111 -35.02 19.31 -11.47
N SER A 112 -35.19 18.60 -12.59
CA SER A 112 -34.10 18.00 -13.36
C SER A 112 -33.23 19.02 -14.13
N ARG A 113 -33.62 20.31 -14.15
CA ARG A 113 -32.82 21.41 -14.71
C ARG A 113 -31.87 21.97 -13.66
N TYR A 114 -30.63 22.24 -14.04
CA TYR A 114 -29.65 22.86 -13.14
C TYR A 114 -29.66 24.38 -13.24
N PHE A 115 -29.01 25.04 -12.28
CA PHE A 115 -28.71 26.46 -12.38
C PHE A 115 -27.69 26.73 -13.50
N PRO A 116 -27.65 27.95 -14.07
CA PRO A 116 -26.74 28.29 -15.16
C PRO A 116 -25.29 27.89 -14.92
N ASP A 117 -24.75 28.17 -13.73
CA ASP A 117 -23.38 27.82 -13.35
C ASP A 117 -23.11 26.29 -13.42
N GLY A 118 -24.10 25.47 -13.05
CA GLY A 118 -24.01 24.01 -13.11
C GLY A 118 -24.14 23.45 -14.53
N GLU A 119 -25.00 24.04 -15.35
CA GLU A 119 -25.12 23.72 -16.79
C GLU A 119 -23.84 24.05 -17.55
N GLU A 120 -23.27 25.24 -17.30
CA GLU A 120 -22.02 25.67 -17.93
C GLU A 120 -20.85 24.77 -17.52
N PHE A 121 -20.78 24.38 -16.24
CA PHE A 121 -19.79 23.43 -15.77
C PHE A 121 -19.89 22.07 -16.49
N LEU A 122 -21.09 21.49 -16.59
CA LEU A 122 -21.26 20.16 -17.22
C LEU A 122 -20.96 20.19 -18.72
N SER A 123 -21.44 21.21 -19.43
CA SER A 123 -21.22 21.34 -20.88
C SER A 123 -19.74 21.55 -21.20
N GLN A 124 -19.04 22.40 -20.46
CA GLN A 124 -17.58 22.57 -20.64
C GLN A 124 -16.80 21.32 -20.23
N LEU A 125 -17.22 20.61 -19.18
CA LEU A 125 -16.57 19.36 -18.77
C LEU A 125 -16.72 18.28 -19.84
N ALA A 126 -17.92 18.09 -20.41
CA ALA A 126 -18.16 17.14 -21.50
C ALA A 126 -17.29 17.45 -22.71
N ALA A 127 -17.20 18.72 -23.11
CA ALA A 127 -16.39 19.15 -24.25
C ALA A 127 -14.87 18.90 -24.11
N ILE A 128 -14.37 18.78 -22.87
CA ILE A 128 -12.95 18.53 -22.58
C ILE A 128 -12.65 17.03 -22.47
N LEU A 129 -13.61 16.22 -22.03
CA LEU A 129 -13.41 14.80 -21.78
C LEU A 129 -13.52 13.96 -23.07
N PRO A 130 -12.79 12.84 -23.17
CA PRO A 130 -12.94 11.92 -24.29
C PRO A 130 -14.32 11.24 -24.31
N ASP A 131 -14.80 10.91 -25.50
CA ASP A 131 -16.11 10.28 -25.77
C ASP A 131 -16.35 8.93 -25.05
N ASN A 132 -15.30 8.32 -24.49
CA ASN A 132 -15.39 7.07 -23.72
C ASN A 132 -15.66 7.27 -22.22
N ILE A 133 -15.92 8.51 -21.78
CA ILE A 133 -16.37 8.84 -20.42
C ILE A 133 -17.83 9.30 -20.48
N ALA A 134 -18.75 8.49 -19.95
CA ALA A 134 -20.18 8.78 -19.99
C ALA A 134 -20.61 9.63 -18.80
N ILE A 135 -21.15 10.84 -19.05
CA ILE A 135 -21.68 11.73 -18.00
C ILE A 135 -23.21 11.62 -17.95
N ILE A 136 -23.73 11.24 -16.80
CA ILE A 136 -25.15 11.14 -16.47
C ILE A 136 -25.55 12.37 -15.66
N ARG A 137 -26.66 12.98 -16.09
CA ARG A 137 -27.24 14.18 -15.50
C ARG A 137 -28.76 14.08 -15.35
N GLY A 138 -29.37 15.11 -14.78
CA GLY A 138 -30.83 15.18 -14.57
C GLY A 138 -31.33 14.34 -13.41
N LEU A 139 -30.43 13.88 -12.52
CA LEU A 139 -30.81 13.26 -11.25
C LEU A 139 -31.01 14.33 -10.18
N ILE A 140 -32.10 14.20 -9.42
CA ILE A 140 -32.49 15.09 -8.34
C ILE A 140 -32.07 14.42 -7.02
N PRO A 141 -30.93 14.83 -6.41
CA PRO A 141 -30.38 14.20 -5.21
C PRO A 141 -31.29 14.38 -3.98
N TYR A 142 -32.32 15.22 -4.10
CA TYR A 142 -33.29 15.54 -3.05
C TYR A 142 -34.67 14.87 -3.23
N SER A 143 -34.79 13.85 -4.10
CA SER A 143 -36.00 13.00 -4.23
C SER A 143 -35.65 11.52 -4.37
N VAL A 144 -36.28 10.65 -3.56
CA VAL A 144 -36.10 9.18 -3.64
C VAL A 144 -36.76 8.56 -4.87
N PHE A 145 -37.57 9.33 -5.59
CA PHE A 145 -38.25 8.90 -6.82
C PHE A 145 -37.69 9.59 -8.08
N ASN A 146 -36.66 10.44 -7.94
CA ASN A 146 -36.23 11.37 -8.98
C ASN A 146 -37.39 12.21 -9.57
N ARG A 147 -38.34 12.63 -8.72
CA ARG A 147 -39.51 13.40 -9.14
C ARG A 147 -39.29 14.89 -8.87
N PRO A 148 -39.53 15.77 -9.85
CA PRO A 148 -39.51 17.21 -9.63
C PRO A 148 -40.54 17.65 -8.58
N LEU A 149 -40.22 18.68 -7.79
CA LEU A 149 -41.19 19.33 -6.89
C LEU A 149 -42.38 19.95 -7.67
N THR A 150 -42.19 20.19 -8.96
CA THR A 150 -43.19 20.73 -9.88
C THR A 150 -44.23 19.73 -10.33
N ASP A 151 -44.10 18.43 -10.00
CA ASP A 151 -44.94 17.35 -10.52
C ASP A 151 -45.90 16.70 -9.49
N ASP A 152 -46.22 17.40 -8.39
CA ASP A 152 -47.17 16.91 -7.37
C ASP A 152 -48.53 17.64 -7.35
N LYS A 153 -49.66 16.93 -7.18
CA LYS A 153 -51.01 17.48 -7.48
C LYS A 153 -51.49 18.55 -6.50
N LEU A 154 -51.05 18.55 -5.24
CA LEU A 154 -51.59 19.45 -4.21
C LEU A 154 -50.84 20.79 -4.07
N LEU A 155 -49.56 20.87 -4.50
CA LEU A 155 -48.73 22.08 -4.35
C LEU A 155 -47.82 22.41 -5.56
N SER A 156 -47.94 21.70 -6.69
CA SER A 156 -47.11 21.94 -7.89
C SER A 156 -47.13 23.37 -8.41
N PHE A 157 -48.28 24.06 -8.34
CA PHE A 157 -48.39 25.46 -8.76
C PHE A 157 -47.47 26.40 -7.95
N PHE A 158 -47.38 26.18 -6.64
CA PHE A 158 -46.49 26.93 -5.75
C PHE A 158 -45.03 26.71 -6.14
N TRP A 159 -44.62 25.45 -6.33
CA TRP A 159 -43.23 25.13 -6.68
C TRP A 159 -42.83 25.57 -8.09
N ARG A 160 -43.73 25.48 -9.07
CA ARG A 160 -43.49 26.03 -10.43
C ARG A 160 -43.31 27.55 -10.41
N THR A 161 -44.09 28.23 -9.57
CA THR A 161 -43.97 29.69 -9.37
C THR A 161 -42.66 30.04 -8.66
N ALA A 162 -42.30 29.28 -7.63
CA ALA A 162 -41.05 29.42 -6.90
C ALA A 162 -39.83 29.24 -7.82
N GLU A 163 -39.80 28.16 -8.59
CA GLU A 163 -38.72 27.84 -9.54
C GLU A 163 -38.57 28.92 -10.62
N ARG A 164 -39.68 29.32 -11.25
CA ARG A 164 -39.66 30.35 -12.30
C ARG A 164 -39.14 31.70 -11.80
N LEU A 165 -39.53 32.08 -10.58
CA LEU A 165 -39.11 33.35 -9.99
C LEU A 165 -37.68 33.28 -9.42
N SER A 166 -37.25 32.14 -8.89
CA SER A 166 -35.88 31.96 -8.38
C SER A 166 -34.82 31.93 -9.49
N MET A 167 -35.22 31.58 -10.72
CA MET A 167 -34.35 31.55 -11.91
C MET A 167 -34.36 32.87 -12.72
N SER A 168 -35.07 33.90 -12.25
CA SER A 168 -35.11 35.23 -12.90
C SER A 168 -33.87 36.06 -12.55
N GLU A 169 -33.34 36.83 -13.51
CA GLU A 169 -32.22 37.78 -13.27
C GLU A 169 -32.54 38.86 -12.21
N ASN A 170 -33.83 39.17 -12.00
CA ASN A 170 -34.30 40.12 -10.97
C ASN A 170 -35.52 39.54 -10.23
N PRO A 171 -35.32 38.71 -9.19
CA PRO A 171 -36.39 37.94 -8.55
C PRO A 171 -37.29 38.77 -7.61
N GLY A 172 -36.89 40.00 -7.24
CA GLY A 172 -37.56 40.80 -6.23
C GLY A 172 -37.60 40.12 -4.84
N LEU A 173 -38.27 40.75 -3.87
CA LEU A 173 -38.35 40.21 -2.50
C LEU A 173 -39.10 38.86 -2.44
N LEU A 174 -40.17 38.72 -3.23
CA LEU A 174 -40.99 37.51 -3.26
C LEU A 174 -40.24 36.32 -3.86
N GLY A 175 -39.53 36.50 -4.98
CA GLY A 175 -38.72 35.44 -5.58
C GLY A 175 -37.57 35.00 -4.67
N LEU A 176 -36.97 35.94 -3.92
CA LEU A 176 -35.94 35.62 -2.93
C LEU A 176 -36.49 34.78 -1.77
N LEU A 177 -37.67 35.11 -1.24
CA LEU A 177 -38.32 34.32 -0.19
C LEU A 177 -38.68 32.89 -0.66
N LEU A 178 -39.11 32.74 -1.90
CA LEU A 178 -39.44 31.43 -2.48
C LEU A 178 -38.19 30.57 -2.74
N ALA A 179 -37.09 31.18 -3.20
CA ALA A 179 -35.80 30.48 -3.32
C ALA A 179 -35.28 29.99 -1.96
N VAL A 180 -35.45 30.81 -0.91
CA VAL A 180 -35.12 30.42 0.48
C VAL A 180 -35.95 29.22 0.93
N ALA A 181 -37.24 29.13 0.57
CA ALA A 181 -38.07 27.99 0.93
C ALA A 181 -37.58 26.66 0.32
N ILE A 182 -37.16 26.67 -0.96
CA ILE A 182 -36.54 25.51 -1.63
C ILE A 182 -35.26 25.09 -0.90
N ASN A 183 -34.38 26.07 -0.63
CA ASN A 183 -33.11 25.83 0.05
C ASN A 183 -33.31 25.26 1.47
N ILE A 184 -34.29 25.76 2.23
CA ILE A 184 -34.60 25.24 3.57
C ILE A 184 -35.05 23.77 3.49
N ARG A 185 -35.97 23.43 2.58
CA ARG A 185 -36.46 22.05 2.40
C ARG A 185 -35.31 21.11 2.04
N ASN A 186 -34.50 21.48 1.05
CA ASN A 186 -33.37 20.64 0.61
C ASN A 186 -32.27 20.57 1.67
N THR A 187 -32.08 21.61 2.48
CA THR A 187 -31.18 21.57 3.65
C THR A 187 -31.65 20.52 4.66
N PHE A 188 -32.95 20.44 4.96
CA PHE A 188 -33.49 19.39 5.81
C PHE A 188 -33.29 18.00 5.20
N VAL A 189 -33.40 17.84 3.89
CA VAL A 189 -33.09 16.56 3.21
C VAL A 189 -31.63 16.17 3.40
N VAL A 190 -30.70 17.11 3.25
CA VAL A 190 -29.26 16.88 3.54
C VAL A 190 -29.07 16.45 4.99
N MET A 191 -29.77 17.09 5.94
CA MET A 191 -29.74 16.68 7.35
C MET A 191 -30.31 15.27 7.56
N VAL A 192 -31.40 14.90 6.87
CA VAL A 192 -31.98 13.55 6.90
C VAL A 192 -30.99 12.53 6.36
N SER A 193 -30.38 12.79 5.20
CA SER A 193 -29.32 11.95 4.63
C SER A 193 -28.13 11.75 5.58
N ALA A 194 -27.77 12.80 6.33
CA ALA A 194 -26.69 12.78 7.31
C ALA A 194 -27.06 12.10 8.64
N ASP A 195 -28.34 11.98 8.99
CA ASP A 195 -28.81 11.37 10.23
C ASP A 195 -28.65 9.84 10.19
N GLN A 196 -28.27 9.23 11.32
CA GLN A 196 -28.02 7.79 11.37
C GLN A 196 -29.29 6.94 11.33
N ARG A 197 -30.44 7.50 11.70
CA ARG A 197 -31.72 6.78 11.81
C ARG A 197 -32.47 6.83 10.49
N TYR A 198 -32.58 8.03 9.90
CA TYR A 198 -33.36 8.26 8.68
C TYR A 198 -32.51 8.21 7.41
N GLY A 199 -31.22 8.56 7.51
CA GLY A 199 -30.30 8.59 6.39
C GLY A 199 -30.17 7.26 5.66
N PRO A 200 -30.06 6.10 6.33
CA PRO A 200 -29.99 4.81 5.65
C PRO A 200 -31.13 4.57 4.67
N ILE A 201 -32.37 4.93 5.03
CA ILE A 201 -33.56 4.76 4.19
C ILE A 201 -33.49 5.73 3.00
N TYR A 202 -33.27 7.01 3.29
CA TYR A 202 -33.21 8.05 2.27
C TYR A 202 -32.12 7.77 1.22
N ASN A 203 -30.92 7.48 1.71
CA ASN A 203 -29.74 7.23 0.88
C ASN A 203 -29.88 5.96 0.03
N GLN A 204 -30.59 4.93 0.52
CA GLN A 204 -30.87 3.74 -0.26
C GLN A 204 -31.85 4.04 -1.41
N GLY A 205 -32.90 4.84 -1.16
CA GLY A 205 -33.84 5.26 -2.19
C GLY A 205 -33.15 6.03 -3.32
N VAL A 206 -32.30 7.00 -2.97
CA VAL A 206 -31.53 7.76 -3.97
C VAL A 206 -30.50 6.86 -4.68
N ALA A 207 -29.87 5.92 -3.98
CA ALA A 207 -28.95 4.96 -4.59
C ALA A 207 -29.66 4.07 -5.62
N GLN A 208 -30.92 3.70 -5.38
CA GLN A 208 -31.72 2.95 -6.35
C GLN A 208 -31.93 3.75 -7.64
N VAL A 209 -32.23 5.05 -7.55
CA VAL A 209 -32.34 5.94 -8.72
C VAL A 209 -31.04 5.94 -9.52
N MET A 210 -29.90 6.15 -8.86
CA MET A 210 -28.58 6.15 -9.51
C MET A 210 -28.25 4.80 -10.13
N TYR A 211 -28.55 3.70 -9.43
CA TYR A 211 -28.38 2.33 -9.94
C TYR A 211 -29.13 2.15 -11.25
N ASN A 212 -30.42 2.48 -11.29
CA ASN A 212 -31.23 2.29 -12.48
C ASN A 212 -30.78 3.17 -13.64
N SER A 213 -30.37 4.41 -13.35
CA SER A 213 -29.77 5.30 -14.34
C SER A 213 -28.53 4.67 -14.98
N LEU A 214 -27.61 4.15 -14.17
CA LEU A 214 -26.41 3.46 -14.65
C LEU A 214 -26.75 2.24 -15.51
N ILE A 215 -27.64 1.36 -15.05
CA ILE A 215 -28.07 0.19 -15.82
C ILE A 215 -28.73 0.60 -17.14
N ASN A 216 -29.58 1.63 -17.12
CA ASN A 216 -30.25 2.16 -18.30
C ASN A 216 -29.25 2.66 -19.35
N TYR A 217 -28.14 3.24 -18.93
CA TYR A 217 -27.06 3.72 -19.82
C TYR A 217 -25.92 2.70 -20.02
N GLY A 218 -26.21 1.41 -19.83
CA GLY A 218 -25.33 0.31 -20.24
C GLY A 218 -24.26 -0.09 -19.22
N TYR A 219 -24.29 0.44 -18.00
CA TYR A 219 -23.38 -0.03 -16.95
C TYR A 219 -23.69 -1.49 -16.61
N THR A 220 -22.68 -2.35 -16.67
CA THR A 220 -22.81 -3.76 -16.28
C THR A 220 -22.29 -3.96 -14.85
N PRO A 221 -23.09 -4.47 -13.90
CA PRO A 221 -22.62 -4.84 -12.57
C PRO A 221 -21.43 -5.79 -12.62
N ASN A 222 -20.47 -5.63 -11.71
CA ASN A 222 -19.22 -6.41 -11.66
C ASN A 222 -18.32 -6.29 -12.92
N SER A 223 -18.54 -5.28 -13.77
CA SER A 223 -17.65 -4.99 -14.90
C SER A 223 -16.28 -4.45 -14.50
N GLY A 224 -16.18 -3.87 -13.29
CA GLY A 224 -14.98 -3.18 -12.82
C GLY A 224 -14.77 -1.79 -13.43
N VAL A 225 -15.69 -1.30 -14.26
CA VAL A 225 -15.66 0.07 -14.79
C VAL A 225 -15.90 1.07 -13.64
N PRO A 226 -15.04 2.07 -13.44
CA PRO A 226 -15.18 3.03 -12.36
C PRO A 226 -16.38 3.96 -12.53
N ILE A 227 -16.99 4.31 -11.40
CA ILE A 227 -18.05 5.31 -11.29
C ILE A 227 -17.52 6.49 -10.46
N THR A 228 -17.67 7.71 -10.97
CA THR A 228 -17.33 8.94 -10.23
C THR A 228 -18.60 9.73 -9.90
N LEU A 229 -18.86 9.96 -8.62
CA LEU A 229 -19.96 10.82 -8.17
C LEU A 229 -19.40 12.23 -7.93
N ILE A 230 -19.86 13.21 -8.71
CA ILE A 230 -19.53 14.63 -8.51
C ILE A 230 -20.66 15.26 -7.71
N GLY A 231 -20.38 15.71 -6.48
CA GLY A 231 -21.36 16.33 -5.61
C GLY A 231 -21.01 17.78 -5.29
N PHE A 232 -21.88 18.72 -5.68
CA PHE A 232 -21.76 20.13 -5.33
C PHE A 232 -22.57 20.46 -4.07
N SER A 233 -21.99 21.18 -3.11
CA SER A 233 -22.66 21.61 -1.87
C SER A 233 -23.36 20.44 -1.13
N GLY A 234 -24.68 20.47 -0.93
CA GLY A 234 -25.47 19.38 -0.34
C GLY A 234 -25.38 18.05 -1.11
N GLY A 235 -25.16 18.09 -2.43
CA GLY A 235 -24.97 16.92 -3.28
C GLY A 235 -23.77 16.06 -2.87
N GLY A 236 -22.75 16.65 -2.24
CA GLY A 236 -21.62 15.91 -1.66
C GLY A 236 -22.03 14.95 -0.54
N GLN A 237 -22.98 15.33 0.32
CA GLN A 237 -23.52 14.43 1.34
C GLN A 237 -24.32 13.29 0.72
N ILE A 238 -25.11 13.58 -0.31
CA ILE A 238 -25.93 12.57 -1.00
C ILE A 238 -25.04 11.56 -1.74
N ALA A 239 -23.98 12.02 -2.42
CA ALA A 239 -22.98 11.16 -3.03
C ALA A 239 -22.35 10.20 -2.00
N MET A 240 -21.90 10.73 -0.87
CA MET A 240 -21.30 9.90 0.20
C MET A 240 -22.31 9.01 0.92
N GLY A 241 -23.58 9.42 1.02
CA GLY A 241 -24.65 8.64 1.63
C GLY A 241 -25.02 7.42 0.80
N THR A 242 -25.08 7.57 -0.53
CA THR A 242 -25.50 6.53 -1.49
C THR A 242 -24.40 5.50 -1.78
N LEU A 243 -23.14 5.90 -1.62
CA LEU A 243 -21.92 5.12 -1.88
C LEU A 243 -22.01 3.66 -1.44
N SER A 244 -22.37 3.39 -0.18
CA SER A 244 -22.32 2.03 0.37
C SER A 244 -23.36 1.09 -0.24
N TYR A 245 -24.47 1.64 -0.76
CA TYR A 245 -25.52 0.87 -1.42
C TYR A 245 -25.13 0.59 -2.86
N LEU A 246 -24.69 1.62 -3.60
CA LEU A 246 -24.22 1.48 -4.97
C LEU A 246 -23.07 0.49 -5.08
N LYS A 247 -22.07 0.60 -4.20
CA LYS A 247 -20.90 -0.29 -4.22
C LYS A 247 -21.29 -1.75 -4.00
N LYS A 248 -22.22 -2.03 -3.08
CA LYS A 248 -22.71 -3.38 -2.82
C LYS A 248 -23.55 -3.92 -3.98
N ALA A 249 -24.40 -3.10 -4.58
CA ALA A 249 -25.30 -3.51 -5.66
C ALA A 249 -24.57 -3.70 -7.00
N LEU A 250 -23.58 -2.85 -7.29
CA LEU A 250 -22.87 -2.84 -8.57
C LEU A 250 -21.54 -3.58 -8.54
N VAL A 251 -20.97 -3.85 -7.36
CA VAL A 251 -19.61 -4.39 -7.19
C VAL A 251 -18.61 -3.58 -8.02
N ALA A 252 -18.69 -2.25 -7.86
CA ALA A 252 -18.01 -1.27 -8.70
C ALA A 252 -16.98 -0.46 -7.88
N PRO A 253 -15.85 -0.02 -8.50
CA PRO A 253 -15.02 1.01 -7.92
C PRO A 253 -15.75 2.36 -7.99
N ILE A 254 -15.94 3.02 -6.84
CA ILE A 254 -16.64 4.30 -6.76
C ILE A 254 -15.74 5.36 -6.12
N GLU A 255 -15.53 6.46 -6.86
CA GLU A 255 -14.90 7.68 -6.39
C GLU A 255 -15.92 8.79 -6.17
N VAL A 256 -15.57 9.74 -5.30
CA VAL A 256 -16.38 10.94 -5.08
C VAL A 256 -15.51 12.17 -5.26
N ILE A 257 -15.97 13.09 -6.11
CA ILE A 257 -15.44 14.45 -6.21
C ILE A 257 -16.44 15.37 -5.54
N SER A 258 -16.05 15.99 -4.43
CA SER A 258 -16.89 16.92 -3.68
C SER A 258 -16.41 18.35 -3.91
N LEU A 259 -17.28 19.16 -4.50
CA LEU A 259 -17.06 20.59 -4.74
C LEU A 259 -17.83 21.38 -3.68
N ALA A 260 -17.12 22.07 -2.78
CA ALA A 260 -17.71 22.83 -1.68
C ALA A 260 -18.71 22.02 -0.83
N GLY A 261 -18.53 20.69 -0.73
CA GLY A 261 -19.56 19.81 -0.21
C GLY A 261 -19.71 19.78 1.31
N VAL A 262 -20.93 19.68 1.82
CA VAL A 262 -21.17 19.57 3.28
C VAL A 262 -21.38 18.12 3.65
N ILE A 263 -20.31 17.40 3.99
CA ILE A 263 -20.37 15.95 4.25
C ILE A 263 -20.39 15.65 5.75
N SER A 264 -21.21 14.67 6.16
CA SER A 264 -21.29 14.16 7.52
C SER A 264 -20.32 13.01 7.79
N GLY A 265 -19.87 12.89 9.04
CA GLY A 265 -19.03 11.77 9.49
C GLY A 265 -19.79 10.46 9.72
N ASN A 266 -21.10 10.41 9.44
CA ASN A 266 -21.96 9.24 9.63
C ASN A 266 -21.95 8.31 8.40
N THR A 267 -21.54 8.81 7.24
CA THR A 267 -21.38 8.00 6.03
C THR A 267 -20.24 7.00 6.19
N ASN A 268 -20.35 5.82 5.58
CA ASN A 268 -19.30 4.83 5.61
C ASN A 268 -18.19 5.16 4.60
N ALA A 269 -17.42 6.21 4.89
CA ALA A 269 -16.35 6.70 4.04
C ALA A 269 -15.24 5.66 3.77
N LEU A 270 -15.16 4.56 4.54
CA LEU A 270 -14.21 3.49 4.27
C LEU A 270 -14.49 2.73 2.97
N MET A 271 -15.73 2.79 2.48
CA MET A 271 -16.15 2.10 1.26
C MET A 271 -15.75 2.85 -0.01
N VAL A 272 -15.33 4.12 0.07
CA VAL A 272 -14.94 4.89 -1.12
C VAL A 272 -13.57 4.39 -1.61
N GLU A 273 -13.34 4.40 -2.92
CA GLU A 273 -11.96 4.28 -3.42
C GLU A 273 -11.19 5.54 -3.04
N HIS A 274 -11.73 6.70 -3.42
CA HIS A 274 -11.21 7.99 -2.99
C HIS A 274 -12.26 9.09 -2.96
N LEU A 275 -12.18 9.96 -1.95
CA LEU A 275 -12.94 11.21 -1.85
C LEU A 275 -11.99 12.39 -2.08
N TYR A 276 -12.11 13.06 -3.22
CA TYR A 276 -11.45 14.33 -3.50
C TYR A 276 -12.36 15.47 -3.04
N HIS A 277 -11.95 16.21 -2.01
CA HIS A 277 -12.77 17.26 -1.40
C HIS A 277 -12.12 18.63 -1.61
N PHE A 278 -12.73 19.43 -2.50
CA PHE A 278 -12.25 20.76 -2.90
C PHE A 278 -13.10 21.85 -2.26
N VAL A 279 -12.45 22.79 -1.58
CA VAL A 279 -13.11 23.86 -0.82
C VAL A 279 -12.35 25.17 -1.01
N GLY A 280 -13.08 26.28 -1.15
CA GLY A 280 -12.47 27.61 -1.18
C GLY A 280 -12.15 28.15 0.22
N ASP A 281 -11.07 28.93 0.35
CA ASP A 281 -10.65 29.56 1.61
C ASP A 281 -11.65 30.60 2.13
N LYS A 282 -12.60 31.05 1.30
CA LYS A 282 -13.67 31.97 1.68
C LYS A 282 -15.03 31.29 1.78
N ASP A 283 -15.09 29.96 1.70
CA ASP A 283 -16.33 29.21 1.88
C ASP A 283 -16.71 29.13 3.38
N PRO A 284 -17.81 29.78 3.81
CA PRO A 284 -18.26 29.70 5.20
C PRO A 284 -19.10 28.45 5.48
N VAL A 285 -19.64 27.80 4.45
CA VAL A 285 -20.64 26.72 4.56
C VAL A 285 -19.95 25.39 4.85
N GLU A 286 -18.90 25.01 4.13
CA GLU A 286 -18.19 23.75 4.40
C GLU A 286 -17.61 23.75 5.82
N ARG A 287 -17.09 24.90 6.28
CA ARG A 287 -16.53 25.08 7.63
C ARG A 287 -17.50 24.73 8.76
N LEU A 288 -18.81 24.83 8.51
CA LEU A 288 -19.84 24.43 9.46
C LEU A 288 -19.98 22.91 9.57
N GLY A 289 -19.65 22.14 8.52
CA GLY A 289 -19.73 20.68 8.50
C GLY A 289 -18.92 20.01 9.62
N PRO A 290 -17.60 20.24 9.73
CA PRO A 290 -16.80 19.75 10.84
C PRO A 290 -17.32 20.16 12.22
N ILE A 291 -18.06 21.27 12.35
CA ILE A 291 -18.63 21.73 13.63
C ILE A 291 -19.90 20.94 13.96
N PHE A 292 -20.85 20.84 13.02
CA PHE A 292 -22.16 20.22 13.26
C PHE A 292 -22.14 18.69 13.25
N PHE A 293 -21.10 18.05 12.72
CA PHE A 293 -20.99 16.59 12.68
C PHE A 293 -19.92 16.07 13.65
N PRO A 294 -20.27 15.65 14.88
CA PRO A 294 -19.31 15.18 15.87
C PRO A 294 -18.40 14.06 15.37
N LYS A 295 -18.88 13.16 14.51
CA LYS A 295 -18.05 12.10 13.91
C LYS A 295 -16.93 12.62 12.99
N ARG A 296 -16.91 13.91 12.61
CA ARG A 296 -15.77 14.57 11.94
C ARG A 296 -14.75 15.14 12.94
N TRP A 297 -15.08 15.23 14.22
CA TRP A 297 -14.17 15.76 15.24
C TRP A 297 -13.04 14.77 15.51
N LYS A 298 -11.84 15.30 15.78
CA LYS A 298 -10.63 14.49 16.02
C LYS A 298 -10.79 13.51 17.20
N MET A 299 -11.60 13.86 18.21
CA MET A 299 -11.84 13.01 19.38
C MET A 299 -12.59 11.70 19.04
N PHE A 300 -13.39 11.68 17.97
CA PHE A 300 -14.07 10.48 17.49
C PHE A 300 -13.18 9.75 16.48
N PHE A 301 -11.95 9.44 16.86
CA PHE A 301 -10.94 8.87 15.96
C PHE A 301 -11.36 7.53 15.31
N LEU A 302 -12.27 6.78 15.94
CA LEU A 302 -12.84 5.52 15.42
C LEU A 302 -13.96 5.72 14.37
N SER A 303 -14.40 6.95 14.11
CA SER A 303 -15.43 7.18 13.10
C SER A 303 -14.96 6.76 11.71
N TYR A 304 -15.88 6.33 10.84
CA TYR A 304 -15.56 5.96 9.46
C TYR A 304 -14.85 7.10 8.72
N TRP A 305 -15.25 8.35 8.97
CA TRP A 305 -14.61 9.54 8.41
C TRP A 305 -13.14 9.66 8.83
N ASN A 306 -12.86 9.64 10.14
CA ASN A 306 -11.51 9.83 10.63
C ASN A 306 -10.60 8.66 10.26
N ARG A 307 -11.12 7.43 10.22
CA ARG A 307 -10.40 6.25 9.73
C ARG A 307 -10.08 6.37 8.23
N ALA A 308 -11.07 6.69 7.39
CA ALA A 308 -10.85 6.90 5.95
C ALA A 308 -9.84 8.02 5.66
N LYS A 309 -9.92 9.13 6.40
CA LYS A 309 -8.94 10.23 6.32
C LYS A 309 -7.52 9.75 6.67
N ARG A 310 -7.35 8.95 7.73
CA ARG A 310 -6.04 8.39 8.10
C ARG A 310 -5.51 7.40 7.06
N MET A 311 -6.38 6.60 6.45
CA MET A 311 -6.03 5.65 5.38
C MET A 311 -5.68 6.31 4.04
N GLY A 312 -5.79 7.64 3.92
CA GLY A 312 -5.52 8.35 2.66
C GLY A 312 -6.69 8.35 1.67
N LYS A 313 -7.85 7.79 2.04
CA LYS A 313 -9.04 7.74 1.16
C LYS A 313 -9.74 9.09 0.99
N ILE A 314 -9.27 10.14 1.67
CA ILE A 314 -9.84 11.49 1.61
C ILE A 314 -8.72 12.49 1.40
N SER A 315 -8.73 13.17 0.26
CA SER A 315 -7.86 14.31 -0.03
C SER A 315 -8.64 15.60 0.18
N PHE A 316 -8.03 16.54 0.91
CA PHE A 316 -8.53 17.91 1.05
C PHE A 316 -7.63 18.81 0.23
N ALA A 317 -8.20 19.60 -0.67
CA ALA A 317 -7.44 20.57 -1.46
C ALA A 317 -8.17 21.92 -1.44
N SER A 318 -7.41 22.99 -1.24
CA SER A 318 -7.94 24.35 -1.29
C SER A 318 -8.01 24.83 -2.74
N LEU A 319 -9.12 25.50 -3.10
CA LEU A 319 -9.26 26.23 -4.36
C LEU A 319 -8.74 27.68 -4.25
N GLY A 320 -8.13 28.06 -3.12
CA GLY A 320 -7.66 29.43 -2.88
C GLY A 320 -8.79 30.38 -2.47
N PRO A 321 -8.76 31.67 -2.83
CA PRO A 321 -9.65 32.71 -2.29
C PRO A 321 -11.09 32.70 -2.88
N VAL A 322 -11.67 31.51 -3.02
CA VAL A 322 -12.97 31.19 -3.62
C VAL A 322 -14.05 31.03 -2.52
N GLY A 323 -15.28 31.45 -2.81
CA GLY A 323 -16.46 31.31 -1.95
C GLY A 323 -17.28 30.04 -2.24
N HIS A 324 -18.49 29.93 -1.67
CA HIS A 324 -19.30 28.71 -1.79
C HIS A 324 -20.08 28.60 -3.13
N SER A 325 -20.97 29.56 -3.40
CA SER A 325 -21.92 29.51 -4.53
C SER A 325 -22.25 30.92 -5.06
N GLY A 326 -22.69 31.02 -6.32
CA GLY A 326 -23.03 32.28 -6.98
C GLY A 326 -21.80 33.14 -7.24
N ALA A 327 -21.96 34.48 -7.25
CA ALA A 327 -20.85 35.41 -7.50
C ALA A 327 -19.69 35.22 -6.50
N GLY A 328 -18.53 34.85 -7.00
CA GLY A 328 -17.32 34.46 -6.27
C GLY A 328 -17.26 33.00 -5.81
N GLY A 329 -18.24 32.17 -6.17
CA GLY A 329 -18.33 30.75 -5.83
C GLY A 329 -17.42 29.83 -6.67
N VAL A 330 -17.45 28.53 -6.38
CA VAL A 330 -16.57 27.53 -7.03
C VAL A 330 -16.87 27.27 -8.51
N LEU A 331 -18.09 27.60 -8.97
CA LEU A 331 -18.50 27.45 -10.38
C LEU A 331 -18.65 28.81 -11.08
N ASP A 332 -18.14 29.91 -10.52
CA ASP A 332 -18.29 31.24 -11.11
C ASP A 332 -17.48 31.39 -12.43
N PRO A 333 -18.14 31.63 -13.58
CA PRO A 333 -17.48 31.75 -14.88
C PRO A 333 -16.81 33.11 -15.13
N HIS A 334 -17.04 34.11 -14.26
CA HIS A 334 -16.62 35.49 -14.46
C HIS A 334 -15.56 35.95 -13.47
N LYS A 335 -15.52 35.40 -12.26
CA LYS A 335 -14.54 35.81 -11.24
C LYS A 335 -13.16 35.22 -11.51
N LEU A 336 -12.16 36.09 -11.58
CA LEU A 336 -10.77 35.73 -11.84
C LEU A 336 -9.97 35.51 -10.54
N LEU A 337 -9.10 34.50 -10.58
CA LEU A 337 -8.04 34.23 -9.63
C LEU A 337 -6.80 35.11 -9.92
N PRO A 338 -5.85 35.20 -8.97
CA PRO A 338 -4.59 35.93 -9.18
C PRO A 338 -3.75 35.45 -10.37
N ASP A 339 -3.92 34.19 -10.80
CA ASP A 339 -3.22 33.59 -11.94
C ASP A 339 -3.93 33.82 -13.29
N GLY A 340 -5.04 34.56 -13.31
CA GLY A 340 -5.79 34.90 -14.51
C GLY A 340 -6.84 33.87 -14.95
N ARG A 341 -6.95 32.71 -14.29
CA ARG A 341 -8.04 31.74 -14.55
C ARG A 341 -9.33 32.18 -13.88
N THR A 342 -10.48 31.81 -14.46
CA THR A 342 -11.78 31.93 -13.76
C THR A 342 -11.90 30.86 -12.68
N HIS A 343 -12.77 31.08 -11.70
CA HIS A 343 -13.05 30.05 -10.68
C HIS A 343 -13.58 28.76 -11.34
N LEU A 344 -14.48 28.88 -12.33
CA LEU A 344 -14.96 27.74 -13.11
C LEU A 344 -13.82 27.00 -13.84
N GLN A 345 -12.92 27.73 -14.51
CA GLN A 345 -11.79 27.13 -15.23
C GLN A 345 -10.88 26.33 -14.28
N GLN A 346 -10.57 26.89 -13.10
CA GLN A 346 -9.81 26.17 -12.08
C GLN A 346 -10.50 24.86 -11.66
N THR A 347 -11.81 24.90 -11.43
CA THR A 347 -12.60 23.72 -11.06
C THR A 347 -12.61 22.68 -12.19
N LEU A 348 -12.78 23.10 -13.44
CA LEU A 348 -12.72 22.22 -14.62
C LEU A 348 -11.35 21.55 -14.76
N ASP A 349 -10.26 22.31 -14.64
CA ASP A 349 -8.89 21.78 -14.74
C ASP A 349 -8.66 20.64 -13.73
N VAL A 350 -9.12 20.85 -12.48
CA VAL A 350 -8.93 19.89 -11.38
C VAL A 350 -9.79 18.64 -11.59
N VAL A 351 -11.08 18.81 -11.90
CA VAL A 351 -12.01 17.68 -12.12
C VAL A 351 -11.56 16.85 -13.32
N THR A 352 -11.15 17.50 -14.41
CA THR A 352 -10.66 16.85 -15.63
C THR A 352 -9.44 15.98 -15.32
N LYS A 353 -8.43 16.53 -14.62
CA LYS A 353 -7.24 15.76 -14.23
C LYS A 353 -7.59 14.51 -13.43
N ILE A 354 -8.56 14.58 -12.53
CA ILE A 354 -8.99 13.41 -11.73
C ILE A 354 -9.68 12.38 -12.63
N LEU A 355 -10.61 12.80 -13.49
CA LEU A 355 -11.38 11.90 -14.36
C LEU A 355 -10.49 11.21 -15.41
N LEU A 356 -9.45 11.90 -15.88
CA LEU A 356 -8.41 11.35 -16.78
C LEU A 356 -7.33 10.56 -16.04
N GLU A 357 -7.40 10.49 -14.71
CA GLU A 357 -6.39 9.87 -13.83
C GLU A 357 -4.97 10.44 -13.98
N GLU A 358 -4.89 11.71 -14.39
CA GLU A 358 -3.68 12.53 -14.52
C GLU A 358 -3.51 13.49 -13.31
N TYR A 359 -4.35 13.34 -12.30
CA TYR A 359 -4.20 14.05 -11.03
C TYR A 359 -3.05 13.43 -10.24
N ASP A 360 -1.85 13.96 -10.47
CA ASP A 360 -0.70 13.67 -9.64
C ASP A 360 -1.02 14.12 -8.20
N SER A 361 -0.89 13.22 -7.23
CA SER A 361 -0.79 13.63 -5.84
C SER A 361 0.39 14.55 -5.68
N ASP A 362 0.07 15.77 -5.28
CA ASP A 362 0.81 16.64 -4.38
C ASP A 362 2.32 16.83 -4.65
N PRO A 363 2.77 18.07 -4.96
CA PRO A 363 4.18 18.46 -4.77
C PRO A 363 4.68 18.23 -3.33
N GLU A 364 3.79 17.91 -2.39
CA GLU A 364 4.12 17.51 -1.03
C GLU A 364 4.83 16.15 -0.90
N THR A 365 4.91 15.26 -1.89
CA THR A 365 5.61 13.97 -1.71
C THR A 365 7.13 14.05 -1.86
N GLU A 366 7.69 15.21 -2.21
CA GLU A 366 9.15 15.37 -2.29
C GLU A 366 9.80 15.13 -0.90
N PRO A 367 10.83 14.27 -0.84
CA PRO A 367 11.50 13.96 0.41
C PRO A 367 12.19 15.22 0.96
N ARG A 368 11.85 15.63 2.18
CA ARG A 368 12.55 16.73 2.88
C ARG A 368 13.89 16.27 3.46
N GLN A 369 14.02 14.97 3.72
CA GLN A 369 15.24 14.32 4.18
C GLN A 369 15.65 13.25 3.16
N LEU A 370 16.92 13.29 2.76
CA LEU A 370 17.50 12.33 1.84
C LEU A 370 17.56 10.94 2.48
N SER A 371 17.01 9.93 1.81
CA SER A 371 17.08 8.54 2.25
C SER A 371 18.51 7.97 2.09
N ASN A 372 18.80 6.83 2.72
CA ASN A 372 20.07 6.13 2.46
C ASN A 372 20.11 5.60 1.02
N TYR A 373 18.98 5.12 0.49
CA TYR A 373 18.84 4.74 -0.91
C TYR A 373 19.24 5.86 -1.88
N ASP A 374 18.74 7.09 -1.67
CA ASP A 374 19.09 8.23 -2.52
C ASP A 374 20.59 8.57 -2.41
N ARG A 375 21.18 8.41 -1.21
CA ARG A 375 22.64 8.56 -1.04
C ARG A 375 23.39 7.49 -1.81
N TYR A 376 22.98 6.22 -1.68
CA TYR A 376 23.65 5.10 -2.33
C TYR A 376 23.64 5.25 -3.86
N LEU A 377 22.55 5.75 -4.43
CA LEU A 377 22.47 6.04 -5.86
C LEU A 377 23.38 7.18 -6.33
N GLN A 378 24.03 7.95 -5.45
CA GLN A 378 25.05 8.93 -5.88
C GLN A 378 26.30 8.26 -6.43
N ALA A 379 26.58 7.02 -6.02
CA ALA A 379 27.67 6.23 -6.58
C ALA A 379 27.20 5.49 -7.83
N ASP A 380 27.86 5.74 -8.96
CA ASP A 380 27.43 5.22 -10.26
C ASP A 380 27.38 3.68 -10.31
N PHE A 381 28.28 2.98 -9.60
CA PHE A 381 28.31 1.51 -9.56
C PHE A 381 27.08 0.86 -8.90
N ASN A 382 26.22 1.65 -8.24
CA ASN A 382 24.94 1.21 -7.71
C ASN A 382 23.79 1.37 -8.73
N ARG A 383 24.02 2.03 -9.86
CA ARG A 383 23.02 2.26 -10.90
C ARG A 383 23.14 1.20 -12.01
N PRO A 384 22.02 0.72 -12.57
CA PRO A 384 22.06 -0.31 -13.61
C PRO A 384 22.77 0.08 -14.90
N ASP A 385 22.70 1.36 -15.29
CA ASP A 385 23.28 1.95 -16.51
C ASP A 385 24.82 2.03 -16.49
N TYR A 386 25.43 1.91 -15.31
CA TYR A 386 26.88 1.79 -15.16
C TYR A 386 27.45 0.51 -15.79
N TYR A 387 26.60 -0.52 -15.97
CA TYR A 387 27.00 -1.81 -16.51
C TYR A 387 26.44 -1.98 -17.93
N PRO A 388 27.26 -1.82 -18.99
CA PRO A 388 26.76 -1.87 -20.37
C PRO A 388 26.12 -3.22 -20.72
N LEU A 389 25.18 -3.20 -21.66
CA LEU A 389 24.60 -4.36 -22.31
C LEU A 389 25.00 -4.40 -23.78
N PRO A 390 25.19 -5.60 -24.38
CA PRO A 390 25.50 -5.72 -25.80
C PRO A 390 24.32 -5.21 -26.65
N GLN A 391 24.60 -4.37 -27.65
CA GLN A 391 23.57 -3.80 -28.54
C GLN A 391 23.11 -4.79 -29.63
N THR A 392 23.88 -5.86 -29.91
CA THR A 392 23.52 -6.91 -30.87
C THR A 392 24.00 -8.29 -30.40
N ALA A 393 23.29 -9.36 -30.78
CA ALA A 393 23.69 -10.75 -30.48
C ALA A 393 25.07 -11.12 -31.03
N GLN A 394 25.56 -10.41 -32.05
CA GLN A 394 26.85 -10.65 -32.71
C GLN A 394 28.03 -9.94 -32.02
N SER A 395 27.79 -8.96 -31.13
CA SER A 395 28.84 -8.25 -30.38
C SER A 395 29.23 -8.97 -29.07
N PHE A 396 29.13 -10.29 -29.04
CA PHE A 396 29.43 -11.14 -27.87
C PHE A 396 30.95 -11.32 -27.64
N THR A 397 31.78 -10.37 -28.06
CA THR A 397 33.25 -10.42 -27.95
C THR A 397 33.79 -10.13 -26.55
N GLY A 398 32.90 -9.99 -25.55
CA GLY A 398 33.22 -9.64 -24.16
C GLY A 398 32.70 -10.63 -23.12
N THR A 399 32.34 -11.87 -23.49
CA THR A 399 31.93 -12.91 -22.53
C THR A 399 33.02 -13.15 -21.51
N LEU A 400 32.65 -13.08 -20.23
CA LEU A 400 33.51 -13.58 -19.18
C LEU A 400 33.82 -15.07 -19.45
N PRO A 401 35.07 -15.54 -19.24
CA PRO A 401 35.39 -16.95 -19.44
C PRO A 401 34.52 -17.81 -18.52
N THR A 402 33.73 -18.73 -19.10
CA THR A 402 32.76 -19.54 -18.36
C THR A 402 33.42 -20.47 -17.34
N ASN A 403 34.70 -20.78 -17.52
CA ASN A 403 35.49 -21.52 -16.54
C ASN A 403 35.90 -20.69 -15.30
N LEU A 404 35.76 -19.37 -15.35
CA LEU A 404 36.10 -18.46 -14.25
C LEU A 404 34.86 -17.78 -13.66
N TYR A 405 33.86 -17.53 -14.49
CA TYR A 405 32.64 -16.79 -14.15
C TYR A 405 31.40 -17.56 -14.57
N GLN A 406 30.40 -17.55 -13.70
CA GLN A 406 29.10 -18.18 -13.93
C GLN A 406 27.98 -17.13 -13.89
N PRO A 407 26.95 -17.22 -14.75
CA PRO A 407 25.75 -16.42 -14.60
C PRO A 407 25.02 -16.81 -13.31
N ILE A 408 24.38 -15.85 -12.65
CA ILE A 408 23.63 -16.12 -11.39
C ILE A 408 22.40 -17.00 -11.65
N ALA A 409 21.77 -16.87 -12.82
CA ALA A 409 20.60 -17.64 -13.21
C ALA A 409 20.44 -17.68 -14.74
N ALA A 410 19.62 -18.62 -15.23
CA ALA A 410 19.30 -18.75 -16.65
C ALA A 410 18.61 -17.49 -17.21
N TRP A 411 17.58 -16.99 -16.51
CA TRP A 411 16.88 -15.75 -16.85
C TRP A 411 17.10 -14.70 -15.77
N MET A 412 17.60 -13.53 -16.16
CA MET A 412 17.72 -12.38 -15.28
C MET A 412 17.65 -11.07 -16.06
N GLY A 413 17.22 -10.01 -15.36
CA GLY A 413 17.06 -8.70 -15.96
C GLY A 413 16.62 -7.64 -14.97
N ARG A 414 16.43 -6.44 -15.47
CA ARG A 414 15.93 -5.29 -14.71
C ARG A 414 14.43 -5.12 -14.92
N LEU A 415 13.69 -5.06 -13.82
CA LEU A 415 12.28 -4.73 -13.87
C LEU A 415 12.09 -3.25 -14.18
N ILE A 416 11.19 -2.97 -15.12
CA ILE A 416 10.79 -1.62 -15.51
C ILE A 416 9.28 -1.53 -15.32
N LEU A 417 8.83 -0.59 -14.49
CA LEU A 417 7.41 -0.29 -14.38
C LEU A 417 6.98 0.54 -15.61
N PRO A 418 6.11 0.01 -16.49
CA PRO A 418 5.70 0.72 -17.70
C PRO A 418 4.99 2.03 -17.35
N PRO A 419 5.11 3.08 -18.17
CA PRO A 419 4.28 4.28 -18.01
C PRO A 419 2.80 3.91 -17.94
N LYS A 420 2.02 4.62 -17.11
CA LYS A 420 0.61 4.28 -16.85
C LYS A 420 -0.23 4.09 -18.13
N LYS A 421 0.04 4.88 -19.19
CA LYS A 421 -0.64 4.80 -20.50
C LYS A 421 -0.29 3.53 -21.31
N GLN A 422 0.83 2.87 -21.02
CA GLN A 422 1.31 1.65 -21.68
C GLN A 422 1.06 0.38 -20.86
N ARG A 423 0.38 0.51 -19.73
CA ARG A 423 0.16 -0.56 -18.75
C ARG A 423 -0.72 -1.69 -19.33
N GLN A 424 -0.24 -2.93 -19.23
CA GLN A 424 -0.96 -4.14 -19.69
C GLN A 424 -0.97 -5.26 -18.64
N PHE A 425 -1.23 -4.92 -17.37
CA PHE A 425 -1.29 -5.86 -16.23
C PHE A 425 -0.08 -6.81 -16.18
N GLY A 426 1.10 -6.21 -16.01
CA GLY A 426 2.42 -6.84 -16.03
C GLY A 426 3.50 -5.75 -15.94
N VAL A 427 4.75 -6.14 -16.10
CA VAL A 427 5.88 -5.20 -16.13
C VAL A 427 6.74 -5.45 -17.35
N LEU A 428 7.67 -4.55 -17.61
CA LEU A 428 8.70 -4.73 -18.62
C LEU A 428 9.96 -5.31 -17.95
N LEU A 429 10.72 -6.10 -18.69
CA LEU A 429 11.99 -6.68 -18.26
C LEU A 429 13.06 -6.34 -19.30
N GLU A 430 14.07 -5.56 -18.92
CA GLU A 430 15.30 -5.41 -19.72
C GLU A 430 16.19 -6.62 -19.46
N LEU A 431 16.36 -7.47 -20.46
CA LEU A 431 16.94 -8.79 -20.29
C LEU A 431 18.46 -8.74 -20.27
N TYR A 432 19.08 -9.26 -19.20
CA TYR A 432 20.53 -9.25 -19.00
C TYR A 432 21.19 -10.58 -19.36
N HIS A 433 20.45 -11.68 -19.22
CA HIS A 433 20.90 -13.02 -19.57
C HIS A 433 19.70 -13.91 -19.86
N ALA A 434 19.90 -14.86 -20.76
CA ALA A 434 18.92 -15.85 -21.20
C ALA A 434 19.66 -17.18 -21.51
N PRO A 435 18.95 -18.32 -21.54
CA PRO A 435 19.49 -19.57 -22.08
C PRO A 435 20.03 -19.40 -23.50
N ASP A 436 20.91 -20.31 -23.93
CA ASP A 436 21.61 -20.27 -25.23
C ASP A 436 20.66 -20.08 -26.42
N GLU A 437 19.49 -20.73 -26.38
CA GLU A 437 18.44 -20.63 -27.40
C GLU A 437 17.87 -19.20 -27.56
N TYR A 438 17.93 -18.38 -26.52
CA TYR A 438 17.31 -17.06 -26.43
C TYR A 438 18.33 -15.92 -26.24
N GLN A 439 19.63 -16.16 -26.44
CA GLN A 439 20.66 -15.12 -26.30
C GLN A 439 20.40 -13.88 -27.18
N HIS A 440 19.70 -14.04 -28.30
CA HIS A 440 19.32 -12.94 -29.18
C HIS A 440 18.39 -11.90 -28.51
N LEU A 441 17.73 -12.24 -27.39
CA LEU A 441 16.87 -11.35 -26.61
C LEU A 441 17.64 -10.50 -25.59
N ILE A 442 18.91 -10.80 -25.31
CA ILE A 442 19.72 -10.04 -24.35
C ILE A 442 19.85 -8.59 -24.82
N GLY A 443 19.66 -7.65 -23.88
CA GLY A 443 19.63 -6.20 -24.15
C GLY A 443 18.27 -5.67 -24.60
N GLN A 444 17.29 -6.53 -24.87
CA GLN A 444 15.95 -6.11 -25.26
C GLN A 444 15.04 -5.90 -24.04
N VAL A 445 14.04 -5.03 -24.21
CA VAL A 445 12.96 -4.81 -23.23
C VAL A 445 11.74 -5.62 -23.67
N ILE A 446 11.36 -6.61 -22.87
CA ILE A 446 10.28 -7.56 -23.18
C ILE A 446 9.21 -7.55 -22.09
N ASN A 447 8.02 -8.08 -22.38
CA ASN A 447 6.95 -8.14 -21.39
C ASN A 447 7.19 -9.28 -20.39
N LEU A 448 6.91 -9.04 -19.12
CA LEU A 448 6.90 -10.04 -18.06
C LEU A 448 5.52 -10.05 -17.39
N LYS A 449 4.89 -11.23 -17.36
CA LYS A 449 3.54 -11.44 -16.81
C LYS A 449 3.48 -12.66 -15.90
N TRP A 450 2.47 -12.68 -15.05
CA TRP A 450 2.12 -13.90 -14.33
C TRP A 450 1.41 -14.88 -15.25
N PHE A 451 1.72 -16.17 -15.13
CA PHE A 451 1.01 -17.22 -15.85
C PHE A 451 -0.45 -17.35 -15.37
N GLU A 452 -0.70 -17.21 -14.07
CA GLU A 452 -2.03 -17.16 -13.47
C GLU A 452 -2.28 -15.82 -12.79
N SER A 453 -3.53 -15.35 -12.73
CA SER A 453 -3.87 -14.08 -12.07
C SER A 453 -3.50 -14.12 -10.58
N SER A 454 -2.69 -13.16 -10.14
CA SER A 454 -2.36 -12.97 -8.73
C SER A 454 -3.60 -12.66 -7.87
N THR A 455 -3.56 -13.07 -6.60
CA THR A 455 -4.60 -12.85 -5.60
C THR A 455 -4.52 -11.50 -4.89
N VAL A 456 -3.41 -10.78 -4.95
CA VAL A 456 -3.23 -9.47 -4.28
C VAL A 456 -3.26 -8.36 -5.32
N ILE A 457 -4.45 -7.85 -5.61
CA ILE A 457 -4.68 -6.71 -6.50
C ILE A 457 -5.34 -5.60 -5.70
N LYS A 458 -4.71 -4.42 -5.65
CA LYS A 458 -5.15 -3.31 -4.80
C LYS A 458 -4.99 -1.97 -5.50
N ASP A 459 -5.92 -1.06 -5.22
CA ASP A 459 -5.73 0.35 -5.51
C ASP A 459 -4.76 0.95 -4.50
N ILE A 460 -3.91 1.89 -4.93
CA ILE A 460 -2.91 2.51 -4.07
C ILE A 460 -3.20 4.01 -3.99
N HIS A 461 -3.45 4.45 -2.76
CA HIS A 461 -3.61 5.85 -2.39
C HIS A 461 -2.83 6.10 -1.11
N PHE A 462 -1.89 7.04 -1.16
CA PHE A 462 -1.03 7.31 -0.03
C PHE A 462 -1.83 7.85 1.16
N SER A 463 -1.68 7.17 2.29
CA SER A 463 -2.11 7.67 3.59
C SER A 463 -1.33 8.92 4.00
N GLN A 464 -1.90 9.69 4.92
CA GLN A 464 -1.17 10.83 5.52
C GLN A 464 0.13 10.38 6.19
N GLN A 465 0.17 9.15 6.74
CA GLN A 465 1.38 8.56 7.28
C GLN A 465 2.41 8.22 6.19
N ALA A 466 1.98 7.72 5.02
CA ALA A 466 2.86 7.47 3.87
C ALA A 466 3.46 8.76 3.33
N ILE A 467 2.66 9.81 3.17
CA ILE A 467 3.14 11.13 2.77
C ILE A 467 4.14 11.68 3.79
N TYR A 468 3.79 11.64 5.09
CA TYR A 468 4.66 12.12 6.15
C TYR A 468 6.00 11.36 6.21
N SER A 469 5.95 10.03 6.19
CA SER A 469 7.16 9.20 6.26
C SER A 469 8.03 9.32 5.01
N SER A 470 7.44 9.46 3.82
CA SER A 470 8.16 9.80 2.59
C SER A 470 8.94 11.11 2.76
N LYS A 471 8.32 12.15 3.33
CA LYS A 471 9.00 13.41 3.67
C LYS A 471 10.15 13.21 4.68
N GLN A 472 10.10 12.19 5.53
CA GLN A 472 11.16 11.84 6.50
C GLN A 472 12.25 10.90 5.91
N GLY A 473 12.22 10.63 4.59
CA GLY A 473 13.24 9.83 3.91
C GLY A 473 13.01 8.32 3.92
N LEU A 474 11.81 7.85 4.30
CA LEU A 474 11.43 6.46 3.99
C LEU A 474 11.16 6.33 2.50
N VAL A 475 11.77 5.33 1.86
CA VAL A 475 11.51 5.04 0.45
C VAL A 475 10.12 4.41 0.34
N GLN A 476 9.19 5.09 -0.33
CA GLN A 476 7.82 4.64 -0.57
C GLN A 476 7.61 4.39 -2.08
N PRO A 477 6.60 3.58 -2.50
CA PRO A 477 6.28 3.29 -3.90
C PRO A 477 5.57 4.47 -4.58
N THR A 478 6.21 5.63 -4.62
CA THR A 478 5.62 6.90 -5.09
C THR A 478 5.09 6.82 -6.52
N ARG A 479 5.77 6.06 -7.38
CA ARG A 479 5.40 5.80 -8.78
C ARG A 479 4.05 5.09 -8.93
N LEU A 480 3.60 4.42 -7.88
CA LEU A 480 2.34 3.67 -7.85
C LEU A 480 1.23 4.43 -7.12
N ASN A 481 1.49 5.63 -6.59
CA ASN A 481 0.43 6.40 -5.96
C ASN A 481 -0.66 6.77 -7.00
N HIS A 482 -1.93 6.66 -6.62
CA HIS A 482 -3.09 6.80 -7.50
C HIS A 482 -3.20 5.77 -8.63
N TRP A 483 -2.44 4.68 -8.57
CA TRP A 483 -2.65 3.55 -9.46
C TRP A 483 -3.73 2.63 -8.92
N ARG A 484 -4.63 2.21 -9.80
CA ARG A 484 -5.67 1.22 -9.48
C ARG A 484 -5.23 -0.18 -9.82
N ARG A 485 -5.76 -1.17 -9.11
CA ARG A 485 -5.59 -2.61 -9.39
C ARG A 485 -4.13 -2.99 -9.59
N VAL A 486 -3.23 -2.44 -8.78
CA VAL A 486 -1.79 -2.75 -8.82
C VAL A 486 -1.59 -4.22 -8.47
N THR A 487 -0.90 -4.94 -9.33
CA THR A 487 -0.54 -6.36 -9.18
C THR A 487 0.75 -6.52 -8.36
N PRO A 488 1.08 -7.71 -7.84
CA PRO A 488 2.32 -7.90 -7.09
C PRO A 488 3.59 -7.65 -7.90
N LEU A 489 3.55 -7.91 -9.20
CA LEU A 489 4.70 -7.69 -10.07
C LEU A 489 4.92 -6.18 -10.31
N GLU A 490 3.84 -5.44 -10.55
CA GLU A 490 3.87 -3.96 -10.60
C GLU A 490 4.32 -3.39 -9.25
N SER A 491 3.87 -3.96 -8.13
CA SER A 491 4.31 -3.51 -6.79
C SER A 491 5.81 -3.73 -6.54
N LEU A 492 6.41 -4.76 -7.15
CA LEU A 492 7.84 -5.04 -7.04
C LEU A 492 8.65 -4.08 -7.92
N ALA A 493 8.24 -3.88 -9.17
CA ALA A 493 8.90 -2.95 -10.09
C ALA A 493 8.76 -1.48 -9.66
N GLY A 494 7.61 -1.10 -9.12
CA GLY A 494 7.31 0.25 -8.64
C GLY A 494 7.62 0.52 -7.17
N ALA A 495 8.31 -0.40 -6.48
CA ALA A 495 8.61 -0.28 -5.05
C ALA A 495 9.57 0.89 -4.73
N ARG A 496 10.36 1.33 -5.72
CA ARG A 496 11.35 2.40 -5.59
C ARG A 496 11.09 3.53 -6.60
N PRO A 497 11.64 4.74 -6.34
CA PRO A 497 11.57 5.87 -7.28
C PRO A 497 12.20 5.61 -8.65
N ASN A 498 13.16 4.68 -8.78
CA ASN A 498 13.85 4.38 -10.03
C ASN A 498 13.62 2.91 -10.47
N ASP A 499 13.70 2.65 -11.77
CA ASP A 499 13.72 1.28 -12.34
C ASP A 499 15.10 0.65 -12.13
N ASP A 500 15.42 0.21 -10.91
CA ASP A 500 16.72 -0.36 -10.54
C ASP A 500 16.65 -1.74 -9.86
N VAL A 501 15.49 -2.39 -9.94
CA VAL A 501 15.27 -3.71 -9.34
C VAL A 501 15.76 -4.79 -10.29
N ILE A 502 16.91 -5.39 -9.99
CA ILE A 502 17.49 -6.50 -10.75
C ILE A 502 17.04 -7.83 -10.15
N VAL A 503 16.55 -8.72 -11.00
CA VAL A 503 15.95 -9.99 -10.58
C VAL A 503 16.47 -11.17 -11.39
N LYS A 504 16.54 -12.35 -10.76
CA LYS A 504 16.47 -13.64 -11.46
C LYS A 504 15.02 -14.13 -11.49
N LEU A 505 14.63 -14.79 -12.57
CA LEU A 505 13.29 -15.39 -12.68
C LEU A 505 13.33 -16.84 -12.19
N PRO A 506 12.42 -17.25 -11.29
CA PRO A 506 12.27 -18.66 -10.93
C PRO A 506 11.80 -19.48 -12.14
N GLU A 507 12.36 -20.67 -12.30
CA GLU A 507 11.90 -21.65 -13.29
C GLU A 507 10.62 -22.36 -12.84
N PRO A 508 9.74 -22.76 -13.77
CA PRO A 508 9.87 -22.60 -15.22
C PRO A 508 9.47 -21.21 -15.74
N VAL A 509 10.22 -20.69 -16.72
CA VAL A 509 9.82 -19.52 -17.53
C VAL A 509 9.17 -19.98 -18.83
N VAL A 510 7.92 -19.58 -19.07
CA VAL A 510 7.19 -19.90 -20.31
C VAL A 510 7.23 -18.71 -21.26
N ILE A 511 7.57 -18.96 -22.52
CA ILE A 511 7.73 -17.91 -23.53
C ILE A 511 6.54 -17.92 -24.48
N GLU A 512 5.99 -16.75 -24.73
CA GLU A 512 4.96 -16.51 -25.72
C GLU A 512 5.48 -15.56 -26.79
N GLU A 513 5.62 -16.06 -28.03
CA GLU A 513 6.04 -15.27 -29.19
C GLU A 513 4.83 -14.94 -30.07
N ASN A 514 4.51 -13.66 -30.20
CA ASN A 514 3.45 -13.23 -31.09
C ASN A 514 4.01 -13.02 -32.52
N ARG A 515 3.74 -14.00 -33.39
CA ARG A 515 4.27 -14.05 -34.77
C ARG A 515 3.93 -12.83 -35.64
N GLY A 516 2.89 -12.07 -35.29
CA GLY A 516 2.45 -10.90 -36.07
C GLY A 516 3.25 -9.61 -35.83
N ASN A 517 3.79 -9.40 -34.62
CA ASN A 517 4.50 -8.15 -34.24
C ASN A 517 5.89 -8.39 -33.62
N LYS A 518 6.37 -9.63 -33.56
CA LYS A 518 7.63 -10.04 -32.90
C LYS A 518 7.72 -9.65 -31.43
N ALA A 519 6.60 -9.40 -30.75
CA ALA A 519 6.60 -9.15 -29.31
C ALA A 519 6.77 -10.46 -28.55
N VAL A 520 7.75 -10.50 -27.66
CA VAL A 520 8.00 -11.64 -26.75
C VAL A 520 7.45 -11.31 -25.37
N THR A 521 6.72 -12.27 -24.79
CA THR A 521 6.25 -12.20 -23.40
C THR A 521 6.78 -13.39 -22.62
N LEU A 522 7.38 -13.12 -21.46
CA LEU A 522 7.76 -14.14 -20.49
C LEU A 522 6.67 -14.28 -19.44
N HIS A 523 6.33 -15.52 -19.09
CA HIS A 523 5.37 -15.88 -18.06
C HIS A 523 6.05 -16.61 -16.91
N ILE A 524 5.75 -16.18 -15.69
CA ILE A 524 6.28 -16.75 -14.45
C ILE A 524 5.17 -17.22 -13.51
N THR A 525 5.47 -18.18 -12.64
CA THR A 525 4.54 -18.73 -11.64
C THR A 525 4.88 -18.35 -10.20
N SER A 526 6.06 -17.78 -9.97
CA SER A 526 6.56 -17.38 -8.65
C SER A 526 7.20 -16.01 -8.70
N GLU A 527 7.31 -15.35 -7.55
CA GLU A 527 7.83 -13.98 -7.47
C GLU A 527 9.30 -13.92 -7.95
N PRO A 528 9.67 -12.93 -8.80
CA PRO A 528 11.06 -12.72 -9.16
C PRO A 528 11.96 -12.51 -7.94
N VAL A 529 13.15 -13.11 -7.95
CA VAL A 529 14.08 -13.04 -6.82
C VAL A 529 15.06 -11.90 -7.06
N GLN A 530 15.12 -10.93 -6.14
CA GLN A 530 16.04 -9.80 -6.24
C GLN A 530 17.50 -10.27 -6.06
N ILE A 531 18.39 -9.82 -6.94
CA ILE A 531 19.81 -10.20 -6.98
C ILE A 531 20.73 -8.96 -7.06
N SER A 532 22.01 -9.17 -6.75
CA SER A 532 23.09 -8.22 -7.01
C SER A 532 24.14 -8.87 -7.90
N GLY A 533 24.60 -8.14 -8.92
CA GLY A 533 25.45 -8.68 -9.98
C GLY A 533 24.67 -9.37 -11.10
N ARG A 534 25.40 -9.73 -12.15
CA ARG A 534 24.95 -10.57 -13.28
C ARG A 534 25.69 -11.91 -13.28
N PHE A 535 26.96 -11.88 -12.90
CA PHE A 535 27.85 -13.02 -12.86
C PHE A 535 28.50 -13.14 -11.49
N TYR A 536 29.03 -14.32 -11.19
CA TYR A 536 29.84 -14.55 -10.02
C TYR A 536 31.09 -15.37 -10.35
N ALA A 537 32.12 -15.22 -9.51
CA ALA A 537 33.36 -16.00 -9.56
C ALA A 537 33.80 -16.38 -8.14
N LEU A 538 34.65 -17.39 -8.03
CA LEU A 538 35.26 -17.81 -6.77
C LEU A 538 36.74 -17.42 -6.74
N VAL A 539 37.10 -16.49 -5.86
CA VAL A 539 38.44 -15.90 -5.83
C VAL A 539 39.04 -15.81 -4.43
N LYS A 540 40.36 -15.65 -4.38
CA LYS A 540 41.10 -15.20 -3.20
C LYS A 540 41.74 -13.85 -3.48
N PHE A 541 41.58 -12.90 -2.57
CA PHE A 541 42.23 -11.59 -2.66
C PHE A 541 43.71 -11.71 -2.31
N LEU A 542 44.60 -11.19 -3.17
CA LEU A 542 46.04 -11.23 -2.93
C LEU A 542 46.53 -9.94 -2.29
N GLN A 543 46.25 -8.81 -2.95
CA GLN A 543 46.65 -7.47 -2.50
C GLN A 543 45.92 -6.40 -3.32
N PRO A 544 45.83 -5.15 -2.82
CA PRO A 544 45.48 -3.99 -3.63
C PRO A 544 46.43 -3.85 -4.83
N ALA A 545 45.92 -3.40 -5.98
CA ALA A 545 46.72 -3.18 -7.18
C ALA A 545 47.74 -2.04 -6.99
N THR A 546 47.34 -0.99 -6.25
CA THR A 546 48.20 0.07 -5.71
C THR A 546 47.77 0.35 -4.26
N PRO A 547 48.63 0.98 -3.41
CA PRO A 547 48.20 1.46 -2.10
C PRO A 547 46.93 2.30 -2.21
N ASP A 548 45.97 2.08 -1.30
CA ASP A 548 44.67 2.75 -1.23
C ASP A 548 43.80 2.66 -2.51
N SER A 549 44.10 1.68 -3.39
CA SER A 549 43.31 1.45 -4.60
C SER A 549 41.97 0.76 -4.32
N GLU A 550 40.97 1.11 -5.12
CA GLU A 550 39.74 0.32 -5.25
C GLU A 550 39.93 -0.94 -6.12
N GLN A 551 41.11 -1.13 -6.73
CA GLN A 551 41.40 -2.30 -7.54
C GLN A 551 42.20 -3.33 -6.74
N PHE A 552 41.83 -4.60 -6.87
CA PHE A 552 42.45 -5.71 -6.17
C PHE A 552 42.92 -6.77 -7.15
N ARG A 553 44.15 -7.25 -6.95
CA ARG A 553 44.62 -8.45 -7.62
C ARG A 553 44.01 -9.67 -6.91
N VAL A 554 43.37 -10.52 -7.68
CA VAL A 554 42.73 -11.75 -7.22
C VAL A 554 43.25 -12.95 -7.99
N VAL A 555 43.21 -14.12 -7.36
CA VAL A 555 43.46 -15.40 -8.02
C VAL A 555 42.18 -16.24 -7.98
N HIS A 556 41.83 -16.79 -9.12
CA HIS A 556 40.67 -17.66 -9.28
C HIS A 556 40.91 -19.04 -8.69
N TYR A 557 39.83 -19.66 -8.25
CA TYR A 557 39.83 -21.07 -7.90
C TYR A 557 40.15 -21.91 -9.14
N ASN A 558 41.04 -22.89 -8.96
CA ASN A 558 41.39 -23.84 -9.99
C ASN A 558 40.67 -25.17 -9.70
N PRO A 559 39.66 -25.56 -10.50
CA PRO A 559 38.91 -26.80 -10.27
C PRO A 559 39.78 -28.05 -10.42
N THR A 560 40.89 -27.99 -11.16
CA THR A 560 41.79 -29.14 -11.36
C THR A 560 42.68 -29.40 -10.14
N SER A 561 43.24 -28.35 -9.52
CA SER A 561 44.08 -28.50 -8.31
C SER A 561 43.27 -28.47 -7.02
N GLY A 562 42.06 -27.92 -7.07
CA GLY A 562 41.23 -27.65 -5.91
C GLY A 562 41.72 -26.49 -5.04
N GLN A 563 42.63 -25.65 -5.55
CA GLN A 563 43.31 -24.57 -4.82
C GLN A 563 43.15 -23.20 -5.50
N PHE A 564 43.60 -22.13 -4.82
CA PHE A 564 43.66 -20.77 -5.37
C PHE A 564 44.99 -20.51 -6.09
N ASP A 565 45.25 -21.28 -7.14
CA ASP A 565 46.43 -21.20 -8.01
C ASP A 565 46.07 -21.07 -9.51
N GLY A 566 44.83 -20.64 -9.79
CA GLY A 566 44.32 -20.43 -11.13
C GLY A 566 44.75 -19.11 -11.77
N VAL A 567 43.93 -18.62 -12.69
CA VAL A 567 44.17 -17.34 -13.39
C VAL A 567 44.19 -16.20 -12.38
N THR A 568 45.16 -15.31 -12.51
CA THR A 568 45.23 -14.07 -11.74
C THR A 568 44.69 -12.92 -12.59
N GLU A 569 43.85 -12.07 -12.01
CA GLU A 569 43.36 -10.86 -12.67
C GLU A 569 43.20 -9.71 -11.67
N VAL A 570 42.82 -8.53 -12.19
CA VAL A 570 42.48 -7.37 -11.37
C VAL A 570 40.97 -7.14 -11.44
N VAL A 571 40.33 -7.06 -10.29
CA VAL A 571 38.92 -6.70 -10.15
C VAL A 571 38.79 -5.36 -9.44
N ARG A 572 37.68 -4.65 -9.64
CA ARG A 572 37.39 -3.40 -8.94
C ARG A 572 36.42 -3.66 -7.80
N MET A 573 36.75 -3.18 -6.61
CA MET A 573 35.89 -3.12 -5.43
C MET A 573 35.70 -1.65 -5.03
N PRO A 574 34.74 -0.92 -5.63
CA PRO A 574 34.52 0.48 -5.31
C PRO A 574 34.24 0.69 -3.82
N GLN A 575 34.70 1.80 -3.24
CA GLN A 575 34.36 2.15 -1.87
C GLN A 575 32.87 2.50 -1.79
N VAL A 576 32.16 1.86 -0.87
CA VAL A 576 30.72 2.08 -0.67
C VAL A 576 30.47 3.38 0.07
N LEU A 577 29.27 3.94 -0.13
CA LEU A 577 28.85 5.15 0.57
C LEU A 577 28.33 4.80 1.97
N PRO A 578 28.67 5.61 3.00
CA PRO A 578 28.20 5.36 4.36
C PRO A 578 26.73 5.75 4.53
N TYR A 579 26.05 5.15 5.51
CA TYR A 579 24.79 5.66 6.02
C TYR A 579 25.03 6.72 7.11
N GLU A 580 23.95 7.21 7.74
CA GLU A 580 24.02 8.18 8.85
C GLU A 580 25.03 7.78 9.95
N ASN A 581 25.79 8.75 10.46
CA ASN A 581 26.89 8.55 11.43
C ASN A 581 28.15 7.86 10.86
N GLU A 582 28.40 7.98 9.55
CA GLU A 582 29.64 7.50 8.89
C GLU A 582 29.89 5.99 9.05
N ILE A 583 28.82 5.20 9.08
CA ILE A 583 28.94 3.74 9.12
C ILE A 583 28.81 3.21 7.70
N TYR A 584 29.79 2.42 7.28
CA TYR A 584 29.85 1.86 5.94
C TYR A 584 29.21 0.47 5.93
N PRO A 585 28.23 0.17 5.05
CA PRO A 585 27.60 -1.17 4.97
C PRO A 585 28.60 -2.32 4.69
N SER A 586 29.73 -2.00 4.07
CA SER A 586 30.87 -2.88 3.87
C SER A 586 32.16 -2.07 3.83
N THR A 587 33.30 -2.71 4.08
CA THR A 587 34.62 -2.08 3.95
C THR A 587 35.57 -3.00 3.19
N ASN A 588 36.42 -2.39 2.36
CA ASN A 588 37.50 -3.07 1.64
C ASN A 588 38.76 -3.24 2.48
N HIS A 589 38.85 -2.51 3.59
CA HIS A 589 40.05 -2.38 4.38
C HIS A 589 40.53 -3.76 4.86
N ASN A 590 41.75 -4.16 4.47
CA ASN A 590 42.37 -5.44 4.82
C ASN A 590 41.55 -6.68 4.41
N ILE A 591 40.75 -6.62 3.35
CA ILE A 591 39.99 -7.80 2.87
C ILE A 591 40.91 -9.00 2.56
N GLU A 592 42.11 -8.74 2.06
CA GLU A 592 43.15 -9.74 1.78
C GLU A 592 43.71 -10.40 3.06
N LYS A 593 43.58 -9.72 4.21
CA LYS A 593 43.99 -10.22 5.54
C LYS A 593 42.82 -10.78 6.34
N SER A 594 41.62 -10.79 5.78
CA SER A 594 40.44 -11.38 6.43
C SER A 594 40.70 -12.86 6.77
N PRO A 595 40.29 -13.35 7.96
CA PRO A 595 40.50 -14.75 8.34
C PRO A 595 39.79 -15.75 7.42
N LEU A 596 38.82 -15.28 6.62
CA LEU A 596 38.08 -16.11 5.66
C LEU A 596 38.71 -16.11 4.26
N ASN A 597 39.63 -15.18 3.97
CA ASN A 597 40.26 -15.06 2.65
C ASN A 597 41.01 -16.33 2.18
N PRO A 598 41.65 -17.13 3.05
CA PRO A 598 42.26 -18.41 2.64
C PRO A 598 41.28 -19.41 2.02
N GLN A 599 40.00 -19.40 2.44
CA GLN A 599 38.94 -20.27 1.88
C GLN A 599 38.27 -19.65 0.64
N GLY A 600 38.51 -18.37 0.41
CA GLY A 600 38.04 -17.60 -0.73
C GLY A 600 36.62 -17.07 -0.60
N TRP A 601 36.26 -16.27 -1.60
CA TRP A 601 35.05 -15.47 -1.66
C TRP A 601 34.36 -15.70 -3.00
N TYR A 602 33.05 -15.94 -2.95
CA TYR A 602 32.21 -15.70 -4.10
C TYR A 602 32.04 -14.19 -4.26
N ILE A 603 32.54 -13.66 -5.38
CA ILE A 603 32.34 -12.27 -5.79
C ILE A 603 31.20 -12.24 -6.80
N TYR A 604 30.21 -11.36 -6.62
CA TYR A 604 29.14 -11.14 -7.61
C TYR A 604 29.24 -9.73 -8.17
N GLY A 605 28.97 -9.58 -9.46
CA GLY A 605 29.17 -8.33 -10.15
C GLY A 605 28.91 -8.40 -11.64
N ALA A 606 29.40 -7.39 -12.35
CA ALA A 606 29.40 -7.31 -13.80
C ALA A 606 30.58 -6.44 -14.27
N ARG A 607 30.89 -6.52 -15.56
CA ARG A 607 31.88 -5.64 -16.18
C ARG A 607 31.31 -4.23 -16.37
N ASP A 608 32.13 -3.22 -16.10
CA ASP A 608 31.82 -1.83 -16.46
C ASP A 608 32.20 -1.52 -17.91
N ALA A 609 32.07 -0.24 -18.30
CA ALA A 609 32.41 0.22 -19.65
C ALA A 609 33.88 -0.02 -20.05
N ASP A 610 34.79 -0.07 -19.07
CA ASP A 610 36.22 -0.35 -19.28
C ASP A 610 36.52 -1.86 -19.25
N SER A 611 35.48 -2.71 -19.28
CA SER A 611 35.58 -4.17 -19.18
C SER A 611 36.17 -4.70 -17.87
N MET A 612 36.25 -3.87 -16.83
CA MET A 612 36.72 -4.26 -15.50
C MET A 612 35.58 -4.92 -14.72
N PHE A 613 35.82 -6.09 -14.12
CA PHE A 613 34.82 -6.74 -13.28
C PHE A 613 34.67 -5.97 -11.95
N VAL A 614 33.49 -5.42 -11.71
CA VAL A 614 33.18 -4.64 -10.52
C VAL A 614 32.41 -5.50 -9.52
N VAL A 615 32.98 -5.69 -8.34
CA VAL A 615 32.43 -6.51 -7.26
C VAL A 615 31.38 -5.74 -6.48
N GLN A 616 30.13 -6.14 -6.66
CA GLN A 616 28.96 -5.58 -5.98
C GLN A 616 28.60 -6.33 -4.70
N SER A 617 28.93 -7.64 -4.61
CA SER A 617 28.56 -8.49 -3.48
C SER A 617 29.65 -9.52 -3.15
N LEU A 618 29.73 -9.92 -1.88
CA LEU A 618 30.70 -10.87 -1.34
C LEU A 618 30.01 -11.92 -0.47
N ILE A 619 30.33 -13.20 -0.69
CA ILE A 619 29.92 -14.29 0.21
C ILE A 619 31.14 -15.18 0.50
N PRO A 620 31.50 -15.44 1.77
CA PRO A 620 32.57 -16.38 2.10
C PRO A 620 32.21 -17.79 1.63
N ARG A 621 33.12 -18.46 0.90
CA ARG A 621 32.87 -19.84 0.43
C ARG A 621 32.52 -20.79 1.57
N SER A 622 33.25 -20.68 2.68
CA SER A 622 33.08 -21.51 3.87
C SER A 622 31.75 -21.34 4.60
N LEU A 623 31.02 -20.24 4.36
CA LEU A 623 29.70 -20.00 4.96
C LEU A 623 28.63 -20.89 4.33
N VAL A 624 28.73 -21.15 3.02
CA VAL A 624 27.69 -21.85 2.24
C VAL A 624 28.06 -23.29 1.89
N GLN A 625 29.29 -23.72 2.18
CA GLN A 625 29.71 -25.11 1.98
C GLN A 625 28.97 -26.07 2.92
N LEU A 626 28.67 -27.28 2.41
CA LEU A 626 28.15 -28.39 3.22
C LEU A 626 29.27 -29.07 4.05
N LYS A 627 30.07 -28.27 4.75
CA LYS A 627 31.17 -28.70 5.63
C LYS A 627 30.99 -28.04 7.00
N PRO A 628 30.32 -28.70 7.97
CA PRO A 628 30.11 -28.11 9.27
C PRO A 628 31.42 -28.10 10.05
N GLN A 629 31.71 -27.00 10.74
CA GLN A 629 32.86 -26.89 11.62
C GLN A 629 32.68 -27.70 12.91
N ARG A 630 31.42 -27.93 13.32
CA ARG A 630 31.05 -28.68 14.51
C ARG A 630 29.72 -29.38 14.29
N VAL A 631 29.60 -30.61 14.80
CA VAL A 631 28.32 -31.31 14.94
C VAL A 631 27.97 -31.44 16.41
N ILE A 632 26.73 -31.12 16.76
CA ILE A 632 26.21 -31.22 18.12
C ILE A 632 25.10 -32.26 18.15
N ASN A 633 25.38 -33.38 18.81
CA ASN A 633 24.47 -34.51 18.90
C ASN A 633 23.57 -34.41 20.14
N GLY A 634 22.32 -34.82 19.97
CA GLY A 634 21.31 -34.89 21.02
C GLY A 634 20.53 -33.60 21.21
N ILE A 635 19.25 -33.76 21.57
CA ILE A 635 18.30 -32.65 21.67
C ILE A 635 18.69 -31.60 22.72
N LYS A 636 19.17 -32.01 23.90
CA LYS A 636 19.52 -31.09 24.99
C LYS A 636 20.74 -30.21 24.62
N PRO A 637 21.88 -30.76 24.16
CA PRO A 637 22.99 -29.95 23.66
C PRO A 637 22.60 -29.05 22.48
N ALA A 638 21.82 -29.56 21.53
CA ALA A 638 21.35 -28.77 20.39
C ALA A 638 20.54 -27.53 20.83
N LEU A 639 19.60 -27.70 21.77
CA LEU A 639 18.81 -26.60 22.32
C LEU A 639 19.65 -25.62 23.16
N ASN A 640 20.70 -26.10 23.86
CA ASN A 640 21.64 -25.21 24.56
C ASN A 640 22.42 -24.33 23.58
N TYR A 641 22.91 -24.92 22.50
CA TYR A 641 23.62 -24.18 21.46
C TYR A 641 22.71 -23.13 20.81
N LEU A 642 21.52 -23.55 20.38
CA LEU A 642 20.52 -22.68 19.76
C LEU A 642 20.21 -21.46 20.63
N LYS A 643 19.81 -21.68 21.89
CA LYS A 643 19.30 -20.63 22.77
C LYS A 643 20.39 -19.74 23.37
N LYS A 644 21.62 -20.28 23.53
CA LYS A 644 22.71 -19.60 24.25
C LYS A 644 23.97 -19.42 23.40
N GLU A 645 24.65 -20.52 23.04
CA GLU A 645 26.00 -20.47 22.47
C GLU A 645 26.04 -19.74 21.11
N SER A 646 24.99 -19.83 20.29
CA SER A 646 24.90 -19.23 18.95
C SER A 646 25.07 -17.70 18.92
N TRP A 647 24.80 -17.01 20.03
CA TRP A 647 24.95 -15.57 20.18
C TRP A 647 25.94 -15.17 21.28
N GLN A 648 26.59 -16.15 21.90
CA GLN A 648 27.56 -15.92 22.97
C GLN A 648 28.86 -15.33 22.38
N GLU A 649 29.45 -14.36 23.08
CA GLU A 649 30.73 -13.74 22.70
C GLU A 649 30.75 -13.20 21.26
N ILE A 650 29.60 -12.75 20.74
CA ILE A 650 29.46 -12.29 19.33
C ILE A 650 30.46 -11.18 18.94
N ILE A 651 30.91 -10.38 19.91
CA ILE A 651 31.94 -9.35 19.73
C ILE A 651 33.31 -9.97 19.45
N ALA A 652 33.67 -11.04 20.15
CA ALA A 652 34.94 -11.74 19.95
C ALA A 652 34.99 -12.47 18.60
N HIS A 653 33.84 -12.87 18.08
CA HIS A 653 33.70 -13.54 16.78
C HIS A 653 33.72 -12.60 15.57
N LYS A 654 34.02 -11.30 15.75
CA LYS A 654 34.06 -10.34 14.65
C LYS A 654 34.99 -10.81 13.52
N GLY A 655 34.55 -10.64 12.27
CA GLY A 655 35.26 -11.09 11.07
C GLY A 655 35.17 -12.60 10.79
N HIS A 656 34.51 -13.38 11.66
CA HIS A 656 34.42 -14.84 11.54
C HIS A 656 33.00 -15.32 11.22
N ILE A 657 32.92 -16.58 10.80
CA ILE A 657 31.68 -17.33 10.61
C ILE A 657 31.69 -18.57 11.49
N GLN A 658 30.50 -19.08 11.82
CA GLN A 658 30.36 -20.43 12.38
C GLN A 658 29.36 -21.24 11.55
N SER A 659 29.66 -22.52 11.37
CA SER A 659 28.81 -23.48 10.66
C SER A 659 28.64 -24.71 11.54
N VAL A 660 27.47 -24.85 12.16
CA VAL A 660 27.22 -25.89 13.17
C VAL A 660 25.99 -26.69 12.80
N LEU A 661 26.15 -28.01 12.68
CA LEU A 661 25.04 -28.92 12.40
C LEU A 661 24.53 -29.53 13.72
N LEU A 662 23.26 -29.28 14.01
CA LEU A 662 22.55 -29.82 15.15
C LEU A 662 21.81 -31.09 14.71
N ASN A 663 22.12 -32.19 15.38
CA ASN A 663 21.51 -33.48 15.10
C ASN A 663 20.80 -34.02 16.34
N THR A 664 19.64 -34.66 16.13
CA THR A 664 18.89 -35.31 17.20
C THR A 664 19.40 -36.72 17.50
N GLN A 665 20.14 -37.31 16.56
CA GLN A 665 20.77 -38.63 16.67
C GLN A 665 22.28 -38.48 16.88
N ASP A 666 22.90 -39.49 17.49
CA ASP A 666 24.35 -39.52 17.67
C ASP A 666 25.03 -39.97 16.38
N ARG A 667 25.77 -39.07 15.74
CA ARG A 667 26.44 -39.28 14.46
C ARG A 667 27.75 -38.53 14.37
N GLU A 668 28.69 -39.11 13.65
CA GLU A 668 29.94 -38.44 13.26
C GLU A 668 29.69 -37.33 12.23
N ILE A 669 30.66 -36.42 12.08
CA ILE A 669 30.54 -35.22 11.24
C ILE A 669 30.21 -35.57 9.79
N GLU A 670 30.97 -36.48 9.18
CA GLU A 670 30.77 -36.85 7.78
C GLU A 670 29.42 -37.54 7.56
N GLN A 671 29.00 -38.38 8.51
CA GLN A 671 27.71 -39.06 8.44
C GLN A 671 26.55 -38.08 8.52
N ALA A 672 26.61 -37.11 9.43
CA ALA A 672 25.57 -36.08 9.58
C ALA A 672 25.51 -35.15 8.35
N ALA A 673 26.67 -34.77 7.80
CA ALA A 673 26.72 -33.94 6.59
C ALA A 673 26.21 -34.68 5.35
N SER A 674 26.50 -35.97 5.20
CA SER A 674 26.08 -36.80 4.05
C SER A 674 24.57 -37.00 3.91
N GLU A 675 23.79 -36.65 4.94
CA GLU A 675 22.33 -36.62 4.85
C GLU A 675 21.81 -35.49 3.96
N TRP A 676 22.62 -34.49 3.70
CA TRP A 676 22.30 -33.36 2.84
C TRP A 676 22.81 -33.64 1.43
N ARG A 677 21.87 -33.79 0.51
CA ARG A 677 22.07 -34.22 -0.87
C ARG A 677 21.60 -33.14 -1.83
N GLU A 678 22.16 -33.15 -3.02
CA GLU A 678 21.74 -32.28 -4.11
C GLU A 678 20.22 -32.34 -4.33
N GLY A 679 19.58 -31.17 -4.45
CA GLY A 679 18.13 -31.02 -4.56
C GLY A 679 17.37 -30.96 -3.23
N ASP A 680 18.02 -31.24 -2.10
CA ASP A 680 17.39 -31.06 -0.79
C ASP A 680 16.99 -29.61 -0.54
N ARG A 681 15.86 -29.43 0.14
CA ARG A 681 15.35 -28.12 0.55
C ARG A 681 15.30 -28.02 2.07
N ALA A 682 15.58 -26.83 2.59
CA ALA A 682 15.44 -26.50 3.99
C ALA A 682 14.69 -25.17 4.18
N LEU A 683 13.90 -25.10 5.25
CA LEU A 683 13.33 -23.84 5.71
C LEU A 683 14.43 -23.01 6.36
N VAL A 684 14.62 -21.77 5.92
CA VAL A 684 15.53 -20.83 6.55
C VAL A 684 14.76 -20.03 7.58
N VAL A 685 15.30 -19.95 8.80
CA VAL A 685 14.88 -19.01 9.82
C VAL A 685 16.03 -18.04 10.04
N HIS A 686 15.85 -16.81 9.56
CA HIS A 686 16.87 -15.78 9.58
C HIS A 686 16.64 -14.80 10.72
N THR A 687 17.72 -14.46 11.43
CA THR A 687 17.74 -13.35 12.37
C THR A 687 19.03 -12.54 12.26
N TYR A 688 18.97 -11.25 12.57
CA TYR A 688 20.16 -10.41 12.72
C TYR A 688 20.14 -9.57 14.00
N GLY A 689 21.34 -9.17 14.43
CA GLY A 689 21.57 -8.24 15.53
C GLY A 689 21.90 -6.80 15.09
N GLY A 690 22.33 -6.00 16.05
CA GLY A 690 22.53 -4.56 15.89
C GLY A 690 23.98 -4.15 15.67
N ILE A 691 24.16 -2.85 15.42
CA ILE A 691 25.43 -2.20 15.13
C ILE A 691 25.80 -1.31 16.32
N GLY A 692 26.74 -1.78 17.13
CA GLY A 692 27.31 -1.12 18.30
C GLY A 692 28.70 -0.54 18.02
N GLY A 693 29.49 -0.33 19.08
CA GLY A 693 30.84 0.23 19.00
C GLY A 693 30.88 1.74 19.23
N LYS A 694 31.94 2.39 18.75
CA LYS A 694 32.06 3.86 18.74
C LYS A 694 31.05 4.46 17.77
N LYS A 695 30.91 3.84 16.59
CA LYS A 695 29.88 4.17 15.61
C LYS A 695 28.71 3.20 15.76
N LYS A 696 27.70 3.60 16.53
CA LYS A 696 26.50 2.80 16.81
C LYS A 696 25.26 3.37 16.14
N GLU A 697 24.39 2.49 15.65
CA GLU A 697 23.09 2.88 15.11
C GLU A 697 22.16 3.40 16.23
N ALA A 698 21.18 4.21 15.85
CA ALA A 698 20.25 4.82 16.82
C ALA A 698 19.48 3.77 17.64
N ALA A 699 19.03 2.68 17.00
CA ALA A 699 18.29 1.61 17.65
C ALA A 699 19.13 0.87 18.71
N ALA A 700 20.44 0.79 18.55
CA ALA A 700 21.36 0.15 19.50
C ALA A 700 21.75 1.06 20.69
N ARG A 701 21.23 2.30 20.76
CA ARG A 701 21.41 3.19 21.92
C ARG A 701 20.46 2.87 23.07
N ALA A 702 19.34 2.20 22.77
CA ALA A 702 18.43 1.70 23.77
C ALA A 702 19.03 0.46 24.47
N PRO A 703 18.63 0.17 25.73
CA PRO A 703 19.07 -1.05 26.43
C PRO A 703 18.53 -2.33 25.79
N ILE A 704 17.53 -2.22 24.91
CA ILE A 704 16.88 -3.34 24.24
C ILE A 704 17.06 -3.17 22.73
N TYR A 705 17.62 -4.20 22.09
CA TYR A 705 17.70 -4.30 20.64
C TYR A 705 16.89 -5.51 20.16
N PHE A 706 15.87 -5.27 19.33
CA PHE A 706 14.92 -6.31 18.91
C PHE A 706 15.49 -7.23 17.83
N GLY A 707 16.25 -6.66 16.87
CA GLY A 707 16.67 -7.39 15.67
C GLY A 707 15.57 -7.52 14.63
N HIS A 708 15.74 -8.50 13.74
CA HIS A 708 14.82 -8.79 12.65
C HIS A 708 14.63 -10.29 12.47
N PHE A 709 13.49 -10.68 11.89
CA PHE A 709 13.11 -12.05 11.62
C PHE A 709 12.60 -12.19 10.19
N ALA A 710 13.05 -13.23 9.49
CA ALA A 710 12.48 -13.62 8.20
C ALA A 710 12.52 -15.13 8.01
N TYR A 711 11.58 -15.64 7.21
CA TYR A 711 11.71 -16.98 6.63
C TYR A 711 12.46 -16.91 5.30
N GLY A 712 12.99 -18.04 4.87
CA GLY A 712 13.63 -18.20 3.56
C GLY A 712 13.67 -19.68 3.17
N ILE A 713 14.34 -19.97 2.07
CA ILE A 713 14.58 -21.33 1.57
C ILE A 713 16.05 -21.48 1.24
N ALA A 714 16.60 -22.60 1.68
CA ALA A 714 17.90 -23.06 1.23
C ALA A 714 17.69 -24.28 0.34
N ARG A 715 18.40 -24.32 -0.78
CA ARG A 715 18.51 -25.49 -1.65
C ARG A 715 19.95 -25.98 -1.64
N VAL A 716 20.14 -27.29 -1.53
CA VAL A 716 21.47 -27.89 -1.75
C VAL A 716 21.68 -28.00 -3.25
N VAL A 717 22.67 -27.28 -3.76
CA VAL A 717 23.02 -27.24 -5.18
C VAL A 717 24.47 -27.66 -5.37
N ARG A 718 24.80 -28.12 -6.57
CA ARG A 718 26.17 -28.39 -6.99
C ARG A 718 26.75 -27.15 -7.66
N GLU A 719 27.81 -26.61 -7.07
CA GLU A 719 28.42 -25.36 -7.52
C GLU A 719 29.32 -25.59 -8.75
N PRO A 720 29.01 -25.00 -9.93
CA PRO A 720 29.73 -25.27 -11.17
C PRO A 720 31.24 -24.98 -11.15
N LEU A 721 31.70 -23.98 -10.38
CA LEU A 721 33.13 -23.64 -10.32
C LEU A 721 33.97 -24.61 -9.49
N THR A 722 33.34 -25.37 -8.59
CA THR A 722 34.04 -26.23 -7.62
C THR A 722 33.64 -27.70 -7.66
N ASP A 723 32.49 -28.00 -8.28
CA ASP A 723 31.81 -29.30 -8.20
C ASP A 723 31.50 -29.77 -6.75
N GLU A 724 31.49 -28.83 -5.80
CA GLU A 724 31.10 -29.08 -4.41
C GLU A 724 29.62 -28.79 -4.18
N LEU A 725 29.01 -29.48 -3.21
CA LEU A 725 27.67 -29.12 -2.74
C LEU A 725 27.73 -27.88 -1.83
N CYS A 726 26.84 -26.94 -2.08
CA CYS A 726 26.65 -25.73 -1.27
C CYS A 726 25.16 -25.40 -1.06
N PHE A 727 24.89 -24.45 -0.16
CA PHE A 727 23.57 -23.88 0.06
C PHE A 727 23.36 -22.65 -0.85
N ASP A 728 22.39 -22.74 -1.75
CA ASP A 728 21.77 -21.57 -2.39
C ASP A 728 20.63 -21.07 -1.48
N ILE A 729 20.70 -19.81 -1.04
CA ILE A 729 19.82 -19.26 0.00
C ILE A 729 19.04 -18.07 -0.54
N GLU A 730 17.71 -18.15 -0.41
CA GLU A 730 16.75 -17.11 -0.75
C GLU A 730 15.95 -16.71 0.51
N TYR A 731 15.78 -15.41 0.70
CA TYR A 731 15.10 -14.83 1.87
C TYR A 731 13.77 -14.21 1.46
N HIS A 732 12.69 -14.57 2.15
CA HIS A 732 11.39 -13.91 2.00
C HIS A 732 11.24 -12.83 3.06
N GLN A 733 11.63 -11.61 2.68
CA GLN A 733 11.69 -10.47 3.58
C GLN A 733 10.32 -9.81 3.72
N VAL A 734 9.60 -10.14 4.81
CA VAL A 734 8.45 -9.37 5.30
C VAL A 734 8.99 -8.14 6.03
N TYR A 735 9.35 -7.12 5.26
CA TYR A 735 10.12 -5.96 5.75
C TYR A 735 9.39 -4.66 5.47
N THR A 736 9.32 -3.76 6.45
CA THR A 736 8.62 -2.48 6.30
C THR A 736 9.41 -1.51 5.43
N HIS A 737 8.74 -0.49 4.91
CA HIS A 737 9.41 0.58 4.18
C HIS A 737 10.50 1.22 5.07
N ASN A 738 11.65 1.52 4.48
CA ASN A 738 12.87 1.88 5.19
C ASN A 738 13.69 2.88 4.38
N THR A 739 14.70 3.46 5.01
CA THR A 739 15.59 4.45 4.40
C THR A 739 16.57 3.84 3.40
N ASP A 740 16.88 2.54 3.50
CA ASP A 740 17.89 1.85 2.69
C ASP A 740 17.33 1.37 1.35
N GLY A 741 16.01 1.48 1.16
CA GLY A 741 15.31 1.00 -0.03
C GLY A 741 15.24 -0.52 -0.12
N LEU A 742 15.36 -1.26 1.00
CA LEU A 742 15.12 -2.71 1.01
C LEU A 742 13.64 -2.97 0.70
N ILE A 743 13.38 -3.76 -0.34
CA ILE A 743 12.03 -4.05 -0.82
C ILE A 743 11.55 -5.38 -0.22
N ALA A 744 10.36 -5.39 0.38
CA ALA A 744 9.74 -6.63 0.82
C ALA A 744 9.53 -7.59 -0.36
N GLY A 745 9.91 -8.85 -0.22
CA GLY A 745 9.84 -9.84 -1.29
C GLY A 745 10.92 -10.90 -1.15
N THR A 746 11.16 -11.65 -2.23
CA THR A 746 12.22 -12.65 -2.28
C THR A 746 13.56 -12.02 -2.68
N LEU A 747 14.60 -12.24 -1.87
CA LEU A 747 15.96 -11.73 -2.12
C LEU A 747 16.97 -12.88 -2.02
N HIS A 748 17.84 -13.00 -3.01
CA HIS A 748 18.95 -13.96 -2.98
C HIS A 748 20.02 -13.53 -1.97
N THR A 749 20.84 -14.47 -1.49
CA THR A 749 21.96 -14.17 -0.57
C THR A 749 22.91 -13.10 -1.11
N SER A 750 23.12 -13.05 -2.44
CA SER A 750 23.96 -12.01 -3.06
C SER A 750 23.39 -10.60 -2.88
N ARG A 751 22.07 -10.45 -2.71
CA ARG A 751 21.40 -9.15 -2.50
C ARG A 751 21.19 -8.83 -1.03
N TYR A 752 20.61 -9.76 -0.27
CA TYR A 752 20.19 -9.49 1.10
C TYR A 752 21.35 -9.51 2.09
N LEU A 753 22.26 -10.48 1.96
CA LEU A 753 23.38 -10.64 2.87
C LEU A 753 24.65 -10.01 2.30
N GLY A 754 25.06 -10.45 1.11
CA GLY A 754 26.40 -10.18 0.56
C GLY A 754 26.60 -8.84 -0.13
N ASP A 755 25.53 -8.14 -0.53
CA ASP A 755 25.65 -6.87 -1.24
C ASP A 755 26.43 -5.87 -0.39
N ARG A 756 27.46 -5.25 -0.98
CA ARG A 756 28.39 -4.41 -0.24
C ARG A 756 27.78 -3.07 0.17
N GLN A 757 26.79 -2.57 -0.58
CA GLN A 757 26.13 -1.29 -0.31
C GLN A 757 24.78 -1.46 0.40
N PHE A 758 24.01 -2.47 0.01
CA PHE A 758 22.63 -2.70 0.46
C PHE A 758 22.46 -3.93 1.36
N GLY A 759 23.49 -4.75 1.51
CA GLY A 759 23.46 -5.99 2.29
C GLY A 759 23.96 -5.82 3.72
N TRP A 760 23.85 -6.90 4.50
CA TRP A 760 24.08 -6.87 5.95
C TRP A 760 25.38 -7.53 6.42
N LEU A 761 26.08 -8.28 5.56
CA LEU A 761 27.20 -9.15 5.94
C LEU A 761 28.32 -8.42 6.69
N GLY A 762 28.69 -7.23 6.21
CA GLY A 762 29.82 -6.45 6.73
C GLY A 762 29.55 -5.75 8.06
N ILE A 763 28.28 -5.47 8.37
CA ILE A 763 27.90 -4.56 9.46
C ILE A 763 27.08 -5.20 10.57
N ARG A 764 26.32 -6.27 10.29
CA ARG A 764 25.45 -6.90 11.29
C ARG A 764 25.91 -8.33 11.60
N PRO A 765 25.77 -8.78 12.86
CA PRO A 765 25.83 -10.20 13.15
C PRO A 765 24.53 -10.87 12.67
N THR A 766 24.63 -12.03 12.02
CA THR A 766 23.47 -12.76 11.49
C THR A 766 23.50 -14.23 11.89
N THR A 767 22.32 -14.84 11.98
CA THR A 767 22.12 -16.28 12.19
C THR A 767 21.09 -16.76 11.18
N ASN A 768 21.49 -17.69 10.31
CA ASN A 768 20.62 -18.39 9.36
C ASN A 768 20.51 -19.85 9.80
N ILE A 769 19.32 -20.25 10.24
CA ILE A 769 19.02 -21.62 10.67
C ILE A 769 18.34 -22.35 9.53
N LEU A 770 18.98 -23.37 8.97
CA LEU A 770 18.47 -24.19 7.88
C LEU A 770 17.87 -25.47 8.46
N ILE A 771 16.55 -25.60 8.39
CA ILE A 771 15.80 -26.72 8.97
C ILE A 771 15.40 -27.69 7.83
N LYS A 772 16.02 -28.87 7.82
CA LYS A 772 15.61 -29.99 6.96
C LYS A 772 14.68 -30.91 7.74
N TYR A 773 13.44 -31.04 7.25
CA TYR A 773 12.44 -31.92 7.83
C TYR A 773 11.51 -32.44 6.75
N ASN A 774 11.76 -33.66 6.27
CA ASN A 774 11.11 -34.23 5.08
C ASN A 774 9.57 -34.13 5.06
N PRO A 775 8.84 -34.28 6.19
CA PRO A 775 7.39 -34.03 6.20
C PRO A 775 6.97 -32.62 5.76
N PHE A 776 7.85 -31.63 5.91
CA PHE A 776 7.62 -30.23 5.56
C PHE A 776 8.33 -29.81 4.27
N THR A 777 9.55 -30.30 4.05
CA THR A 777 10.46 -29.80 2.99
C THR A 777 10.39 -30.56 1.67
N GLU A 778 9.84 -31.77 1.64
CA GLU A 778 9.68 -32.57 0.41
C GLU A 778 8.25 -32.47 -0.14
N ASP A 779 8.09 -32.74 -1.43
CA ASP A 779 6.78 -32.79 -2.08
C ASP A 779 6.04 -34.09 -1.73
N TYR A 780 4.71 -34.03 -1.74
CA TYR A 780 3.78 -35.15 -1.75
C TYR A 780 3.21 -35.26 -3.17
N ASN A 781 3.28 -36.43 -3.79
CA ASN A 781 2.75 -36.64 -5.14
C ASN A 781 1.40 -37.37 -5.07
N ILE A 782 0.32 -36.61 -5.15
CA ILE A 782 -1.04 -37.15 -5.10
C ILE A 782 -1.57 -37.16 -6.54
N ASN A 783 -1.61 -38.34 -7.16
CA ASN A 783 -2.13 -38.57 -8.52
C ASN A 783 -1.49 -37.66 -9.59
N GLY A 784 -0.17 -37.45 -9.53
CA GLY A 784 0.58 -36.61 -10.47
C GLY A 784 0.63 -35.13 -10.09
N ILE A 785 -0.10 -34.70 -9.06
CA ILE A 785 -0.07 -33.33 -8.54
C ILE A 785 0.88 -33.27 -7.36
N ARG A 786 1.99 -32.53 -7.51
CA ARG A 786 2.92 -32.26 -6.42
C ARG A 786 2.36 -31.19 -5.48
N ARG A 787 2.35 -31.49 -4.18
CA ARG A 787 1.94 -30.58 -3.10
C ARG A 787 3.06 -30.50 -2.07
N SER A 788 3.41 -29.31 -1.59
CA SER A 788 4.46 -29.16 -0.58
C SER A 788 4.07 -28.15 0.48
N ALA A 789 4.47 -28.44 1.72
CA ALA A 789 4.24 -27.53 2.82
C ALA A 789 5.08 -26.27 2.71
N LEU A 790 6.35 -26.46 2.37
CA LEU A 790 7.27 -25.38 2.06
C LEU A 790 6.77 -24.54 0.88
N GLN A 791 6.27 -25.16 -0.21
CA GLN A 791 5.75 -24.39 -1.35
C GLN A 791 4.50 -23.58 -1.00
N THR A 792 3.64 -24.12 -0.15
CA THR A 792 2.47 -23.38 0.35
C THR A 792 2.91 -22.20 1.21
N LEU A 793 3.93 -22.37 2.06
CA LEU A 793 4.52 -21.28 2.84
C LEU A 793 5.09 -20.19 1.93
N ILE A 794 5.85 -20.57 0.90
CA ILE A 794 6.40 -19.62 -0.09
C ILE A 794 5.28 -18.74 -0.64
N ARG A 795 4.18 -19.35 -1.10
CA ARG A 795 3.05 -18.60 -1.67
C ARG A 795 2.41 -17.64 -0.66
N GLU A 796 2.25 -18.06 0.60
CA GLU A 796 1.73 -17.19 1.66
C GLU A 796 2.69 -16.02 1.98
N LEU A 797 4.01 -16.25 1.93
CA LEU A 797 5.02 -15.20 2.09
C LEU A 797 5.06 -14.24 0.91
N GLU A 798 4.93 -14.73 -0.34
CA GLU A 798 4.82 -13.88 -1.54
C GLU A 798 3.56 -12.99 -1.45
N ILE A 799 2.44 -13.54 -1.01
CA ILE A 799 1.22 -12.75 -0.72
C ILE A 799 1.50 -11.69 0.35
N MET A 800 2.11 -12.07 1.47
CA MET A 800 2.38 -11.15 2.57
C MET A 800 3.33 -10.02 2.17
N THR A 801 4.41 -10.35 1.46
CA THR A 801 5.40 -9.38 1.00
C THR A 801 4.82 -8.43 -0.05
N ALA A 802 3.96 -8.90 -0.96
CA ALA A 802 3.22 -8.05 -1.88
C ALA A 802 2.34 -7.03 -1.15
N ARG A 803 1.64 -7.45 -0.09
CA ARG A 803 0.83 -6.54 0.75
C ARG A 803 1.70 -5.51 1.47
N TYR A 804 2.87 -5.92 1.97
CA TYR A 804 3.86 -5.05 2.63
C TYR A 804 4.42 -3.98 1.68
N ARG A 805 4.68 -4.32 0.41
CA ARG A 805 5.19 -3.36 -0.60
C ARG A 805 4.25 -2.19 -0.87
N ILE A 806 2.96 -2.33 -0.60
CA ILE A 806 1.94 -1.32 -0.94
C ILE A 806 1.13 -0.84 0.26
N GLY A 807 1.44 -1.32 1.47
CA GLY A 807 0.66 -1.02 2.67
C GLY A 807 -0.82 -1.38 2.56
N ASP A 808 -1.15 -2.48 1.88
CA ASP A 808 -2.53 -2.84 1.50
C ASP A 808 -3.32 -1.71 0.82
N GLY A 809 -2.63 -0.90 0.01
CA GLY A 809 -3.20 0.22 -0.73
C GLY A 809 -3.02 1.58 -0.06
N THR A 810 -2.47 1.64 1.16
CA THR A 810 -2.20 2.90 1.87
C THR A 810 -0.85 3.53 1.53
N GLY A 811 -0.07 2.88 0.66
CA GLY A 811 1.23 3.36 0.19
C GLY A 811 2.40 3.11 1.13
N GLY A 812 2.21 2.51 2.32
CA GLY A 812 3.32 2.20 3.21
C GLY A 812 2.95 1.27 4.38
N THR A 813 3.93 0.54 4.89
CA THR A 813 3.80 -0.36 6.07
C THR A 813 4.85 0.02 7.11
N TYR A 814 4.48 -0.02 8.39
CA TYR A 814 5.30 0.43 9.52
C TYR A 814 5.30 -0.61 10.65
N VAL A 815 6.39 -0.65 11.41
CA VAL A 815 6.50 -1.55 12.56
C VAL A 815 5.59 -1.07 13.69
N GLY A 816 4.73 -1.96 14.18
CA GLY A 816 3.91 -1.74 15.37
C GLY A 816 3.92 -2.95 16.31
N PRO A 817 3.37 -2.82 17.54
CA PRO A 817 3.39 -3.89 18.53
C PRO A 817 2.69 -5.18 18.07
N ALA A 818 1.66 -5.05 17.22
CA ALA A 818 0.92 -6.18 16.67
C ALA A 818 1.25 -6.46 15.19
N ASN A 819 1.97 -5.58 14.48
CA ASN A 819 2.27 -5.73 13.05
C ASN A 819 3.79 -5.59 12.87
N ASN A 820 4.48 -6.73 12.83
CA ASN A 820 5.93 -6.78 12.69
C ASN A 820 6.34 -8.02 11.89
N CYS A 821 7.56 -7.99 11.38
CA CYS A 821 8.15 -9.03 10.53
C CYS A 821 8.04 -10.43 11.13
N SER A 822 8.28 -10.58 12.43
CA SER A 822 8.24 -11.87 13.13
C SER A 822 6.82 -12.42 13.20
N GLN A 823 5.86 -11.62 13.64
CA GLN A 823 4.47 -12.04 13.77
C GLN A 823 3.85 -12.41 12.41
N ASP A 824 4.06 -11.58 11.38
CA ASP A 824 3.42 -11.77 10.08
C ASP A 824 4.04 -12.92 9.29
N SER A 825 5.36 -13.13 9.43
CA SER A 825 6.04 -14.31 8.90
C SER A 825 5.51 -15.60 9.56
N ASN A 826 5.36 -15.62 10.89
CA ASN A 826 4.85 -16.79 11.62
C ASN A 826 3.37 -17.08 11.32
N GLN A 827 2.57 -16.05 11.04
CA GLN A 827 1.19 -16.24 10.56
C GLN A 827 1.17 -16.90 9.18
N SER A 828 2.09 -16.55 8.29
CA SER A 828 2.24 -17.20 6.98
C SER A 828 2.64 -18.68 7.12
N LEU A 829 3.49 -19.03 8.10
CA LEU A 829 3.78 -20.43 8.43
C LEU A 829 2.54 -21.18 8.90
N TYR A 830 1.77 -20.60 9.80
CA TYR A 830 0.54 -21.21 10.30
C TYR A 830 -0.51 -21.39 9.19
N ALA A 831 -0.65 -20.39 8.33
CA ALA A 831 -1.54 -20.40 7.16
C ALA A 831 -1.28 -21.60 6.25
N ALA A 832 -0.01 -21.77 5.86
CA ALA A 832 0.40 -22.83 4.98
C ALA A 832 0.05 -24.20 5.54
N ILE A 833 0.38 -24.43 6.81
CA ILE A 833 0.08 -25.67 7.54
C ILE A 833 -1.43 -25.95 7.54
N LYS A 834 -2.27 -24.95 7.82
CA LYS A 834 -3.73 -25.10 7.83
C LYS A 834 -4.29 -25.38 6.44
N ALA A 835 -3.76 -24.72 5.41
CA ALA A 835 -4.18 -24.94 4.02
C ALA A 835 -3.91 -26.38 3.58
N ILE A 836 -2.75 -26.92 3.95
CA ILE A 836 -2.38 -28.31 3.69
C ILE A 836 -3.27 -29.26 4.48
N GLU A 837 -3.46 -29.01 5.79
CA GLU A 837 -4.35 -29.83 6.63
C GLU A 837 -5.77 -29.87 6.06
N LYS A 838 -6.28 -28.75 5.54
CA LYS A 838 -7.60 -28.70 4.88
C LYS A 838 -7.62 -29.50 3.57
N ALA A 839 -6.60 -29.34 2.73
CA ALA A 839 -6.48 -30.08 1.47
C ALA A 839 -6.39 -31.60 1.68
N ILE A 840 -5.78 -32.01 2.78
CA ILE A 840 -5.67 -33.41 3.23
C ILE A 840 -7.01 -33.93 3.78
N LYS A 841 -7.72 -33.11 4.57
CA LYS A 841 -8.94 -33.53 5.30
C LYS A 841 -10.24 -33.43 4.51
N SER A 842 -10.25 -32.79 3.34
CA SER A 842 -11.40 -32.92 2.45
C SER A 842 -11.54 -34.40 2.13
N ASN A 843 -12.56 -35.08 2.68
CA ASN A 843 -12.88 -36.51 2.57
C ASN A 843 -13.08 -36.96 1.10
N ASN A 844 -12.05 -36.83 0.28
CA ASN A 844 -12.03 -37.27 -1.10
C ASN A 844 -11.65 -38.76 -1.08
N PRO A 845 -12.51 -39.67 -1.59
CA PRO A 845 -12.21 -41.10 -1.63
C PRO A 845 -10.86 -41.42 -2.30
N GLU A 846 -10.47 -40.62 -3.30
CA GLU A 846 -9.17 -40.76 -3.98
C GLU A 846 -7.99 -40.55 -3.03
N TYR A 847 -8.14 -39.66 -2.06
CA TYR A 847 -7.10 -39.35 -1.10
C TYR A 847 -6.89 -40.48 -0.08
N GLN A 848 -7.98 -41.11 0.37
CA GLN A 848 -7.89 -42.27 1.26
C GLN A 848 -7.27 -43.47 0.55
N ASN A 849 -7.69 -43.73 -0.69
CA ASN A 849 -7.07 -44.79 -1.52
C ASN A 849 -5.57 -44.52 -1.76
N TRP A 850 -5.18 -43.26 -1.97
CA TRP A 850 -3.77 -42.89 -2.12
C TRP A 850 -2.97 -43.12 -0.83
N LEU A 851 -3.53 -42.80 0.34
CA LEU A 851 -2.87 -43.06 1.62
C LEU A 851 -2.67 -44.54 1.89
N GLU A 852 -3.66 -45.38 1.55
CA GLU A 852 -3.56 -46.84 1.66
C GLU A 852 -2.47 -47.40 0.72
N GLY A 853 -2.33 -46.83 -0.47
CA GLY A 853 -1.28 -47.18 -1.42
C GLY A 853 0.12 -46.63 -1.11
N ASN A 854 0.24 -45.62 -0.22
CA ASN A 854 1.50 -44.92 0.08
C ASN A 854 1.72 -44.77 1.60
N PRO A 855 2.04 -45.86 2.33
CA PRO A 855 2.12 -45.87 3.79
C PRO A 855 3.22 -44.97 4.38
N GLU A 856 4.33 -44.79 3.65
CA GLU A 856 5.41 -43.88 4.06
C GLU A 856 4.94 -42.42 4.04
N ASP A 857 4.24 -42.01 2.99
CA ASP A 857 3.68 -40.66 2.88
C ASP A 857 2.56 -40.43 3.89
N ALA A 858 1.74 -41.44 4.20
CA ALA A 858 0.77 -41.37 5.28
C ALA A 858 1.43 -41.08 6.63
N THR A 859 2.58 -41.71 6.90
CA THR A 859 3.36 -41.47 8.14
C THR A 859 3.98 -40.07 8.15
N ARG A 860 4.57 -39.61 7.03
CA ARG A 860 5.09 -38.24 6.88
C ARG A 860 4.00 -37.21 7.11
N LEU A 861 2.81 -37.45 6.58
CA LEU A 861 1.67 -36.57 6.73
C LEU A 861 1.19 -36.45 8.19
N GLN A 862 1.11 -37.56 8.92
CA GLN A 862 0.76 -37.54 10.35
C GLN A 862 1.76 -36.71 11.15
N LYS A 863 3.06 -36.83 10.82
CA LYS A 863 4.13 -36.00 11.38
C LYS A 863 3.95 -34.52 11.05
N LEU A 864 3.55 -34.17 9.82
CA LEU A 864 3.25 -32.79 9.42
C LEU A 864 2.05 -32.21 10.19
N VAL A 865 0.98 -33.00 10.37
CA VAL A 865 -0.20 -32.59 11.17
C VAL A 865 0.20 -32.36 12.63
N LYS A 866 1.05 -33.23 13.21
CA LYS A 866 1.58 -33.08 14.56
C LYS A 866 2.41 -31.80 14.70
N LEU A 867 3.31 -31.53 13.74
CA LEU A 867 4.08 -30.29 13.66
C LEU A 867 3.15 -29.07 13.64
N GLY A 868 2.08 -29.12 12.83
CA GLY A 868 1.10 -28.04 12.75
C GLY A 868 0.37 -27.75 14.06
N LYS A 869 -0.02 -28.80 14.80
CA LYS A 869 -0.61 -28.66 16.13
C LYS A 869 0.36 -28.02 17.13
N SER A 870 1.63 -28.43 17.11
CA SER A 870 2.67 -27.85 17.97
C SER A 870 2.93 -26.37 17.66
N LEU A 871 3.07 -26.01 16.39
CA LEU A 871 3.25 -24.62 15.96
C LEU A 871 2.04 -23.75 16.34
N ARG A 872 0.82 -24.27 16.18
CA ARG A 872 -0.40 -23.56 16.61
C ARG A 872 -0.39 -23.26 18.10
N TRP A 873 0.00 -24.23 18.94
CA TRP A 873 -0.05 -24.09 20.39
C TRP A 873 0.96 -23.07 20.90
N GLU A 874 2.16 -23.03 20.32
CA GLU A 874 3.24 -22.14 20.75
C GLU A 874 3.21 -20.75 20.11
N LEU A 875 2.77 -20.62 18.85
CA LEU A 875 2.79 -19.35 18.11
C LEU A 875 1.46 -18.58 18.18
N LEU A 876 0.34 -19.24 18.51
CA LEU A 876 -0.99 -18.62 18.62
C LEU A 876 -1.63 -18.93 19.98
N PRO A 877 -1.36 -18.15 21.03
CA PRO A 877 -2.01 -18.33 22.32
C PRO A 877 -3.54 -18.20 22.15
N PHE A 878 -4.29 -19.20 22.63
CA PHE A 878 -5.75 -19.36 22.46
C PHE A 878 -6.26 -19.73 21.06
N GLY A 879 -5.37 -19.96 20.07
CA GLY A 879 -5.72 -20.61 18.81
C GLY A 879 -6.57 -19.80 17.82
N VAL A 880 -6.62 -18.47 17.96
CA VAL A 880 -7.32 -17.56 17.05
C VAL A 880 -6.30 -16.85 16.15
N ALA A 881 -6.32 -17.14 14.85
CA ALA A 881 -5.62 -16.32 13.86
C ALA A 881 -6.30 -14.95 13.74
N ARG A 882 -5.55 -13.88 13.50
CA ARG A 882 -6.13 -12.54 13.35
C ARG A 882 -7.13 -12.49 12.17
N ALA A 883 -8.17 -11.66 12.31
CA ALA A 883 -9.26 -11.54 11.34
C ALA A 883 -8.83 -10.84 10.03
N ASP A 884 -7.85 -9.93 10.12
CA ASP A 884 -7.25 -9.19 9.00
C ASP A 884 -6.43 -10.05 8.03
N TRP A 885 -6.15 -11.29 8.44
CA TRP A 885 -5.39 -12.26 7.68
C TRP A 885 -6.27 -13.11 6.75
N GLN A 886 -7.52 -13.43 7.12
CA GLN A 886 -8.42 -14.23 6.27
C GLN A 886 -9.20 -13.38 5.26
N ASN A 887 -9.43 -12.11 5.59
CA ASN A 887 -10.19 -11.20 4.73
C ASN A 887 -9.23 -10.31 3.95
N TYR A 888 -9.03 -10.60 2.66
CA TYR A 888 -8.26 -9.77 1.72
C TYR A 888 -8.75 -8.31 1.61
N THR A 889 -9.84 -7.95 2.29
CA THR A 889 -10.42 -6.60 2.37
C THR A 889 -9.89 -5.76 3.53
N GLU A 890 -9.24 -6.33 4.55
CA GLU A 890 -8.69 -5.60 5.71
C GLU A 890 -7.22 -5.20 5.47
N SER A 891 -6.83 -3.98 5.89
CA SER A 891 -5.50 -3.42 5.65
C SER A 891 -4.48 -3.84 6.72
N LEU A 892 -3.32 -4.35 6.30
CA LEU A 892 -2.14 -4.58 7.14
C LEU A 892 -1.75 -3.28 7.84
N GLY A 893 -1.44 -3.37 9.12
CA GLY A 893 -0.90 -2.21 9.80
C GLY A 893 -1.90 -1.08 10.02
N SER A 894 -3.22 -1.32 9.93
CA SER A 894 -4.22 -0.37 10.46
C SER A 894 -3.73 0.05 11.85
N SER A 895 -3.58 1.37 12.07
CA SER A 895 -2.91 1.93 13.24
C SER A 895 -3.38 1.23 14.52
N LEU A 896 -2.57 1.31 15.58
CA LEU A 896 -2.87 0.89 16.98
C LEU A 896 -4.33 1.11 17.43
N GLU A 897 -5.06 1.97 16.75
CA GLU A 897 -6.37 2.51 17.03
C GLU A 897 -7.54 1.74 16.42
N ASP A 898 -7.35 0.80 15.48
CA ASP A 898 -8.51 0.07 14.91
C ASP A 898 -9.12 -0.93 15.89
N SER A 899 -8.34 -1.37 16.89
CA SER A 899 -8.82 -2.08 18.09
C SER A 899 -7.74 -2.02 19.20
N PRO A 900 -7.52 -0.87 19.87
CA PRO A 900 -6.37 -0.63 20.74
C PRO A 900 -6.27 -1.61 21.91
N LEU A 901 -7.41 -1.93 22.54
CA LEU A 901 -7.43 -2.96 23.58
C LEU A 901 -7.12 -4.34 22.98
N LYS A 902 -7.79 -4.74 21.88
CA LYS A 902 -7.55 -6.05 21.24
C LYS A 902 -6.09 -6.20 20.77
N GLN A 903 -5.48 -5.18 20.19
CA GLN A 903 -4.09 -5.22 19.70
C GLN A 903 -3.05 -5.10 20.81
N LEU A 904 -3.29 -4.31 21.87
CA LEU A 904 -2.44 -4.29 23.06
C LEU A 904 -2.48 -5.64 23.78
N PHE A 905 -3.68 -6.22 23.94
CA PHE A 905 -3.86 -7.58 24.44
C PHE A 905 -3.20 -8.60 23.50
N THR A 906 -3.38 -8.50 22.18
CA THR A 906 -2.75 -9.42 21.20
C THR A 906 -1.22 -9.33 21.25
N GLY A 907 -0.65 -8.13 21.33
CA GLY A 907 0.79 -7.92 21.48
C GLY A 907 1.32 -8.53 22.79
N LEU A 908 0.70 -8.20 23.93
CA LEU A 908 1.04 -8.78 25.24
C LEU A 908 0.91 -10.32 25.27
N ILE A 909 -0.08 -10.87 24.55
CA ILE A 909 -0.36 -12.30 24.50
C ILE A 909 0.62 -13.02 23.53
N SER A 910 1.00 -12.39 22.42
CA SER A 910 1.90 -12.95 21.38
C SER A 910 3.39 -12.78 21.63
N TRP A 911 3.82 -12.48 22.87
CA TRP A 911 5.21 -12.11 23.19
C TRP A 911 6.28 -13.10 22.67
N ARG A 912 5.97 -14.40 22.59
CA ARG A 912 6.85 -15.44 22.00
C ARG A 912 7.13 -15.22 20.51
N ALA A 913 6.22 -14.56 19.78
CA ALA A 913 6.33 -14.22 18.37
C ALA A 913 6.70 -12.74 18.12
N MET A 914 6.72 -11.89 19.14
CA MET A 914 7.10 -10.47 18.99
C MET A 914 8.62 -10.27 18.92
N PHE A 915 9.41 -11.03 19.68
CA PHE A 915 10.86 -10.91 19.68
C PHE A 915 11.47 -11.79 18.60
N PRO A 916 12.15 -11.22 17.59
CA PRO A 916 12.74 -11.97 16.48
C PRO A 916 13.56 -13.21 16.89
N ARG A 917 14.50 -13.04 17.83
CA ARG A 917 15.33 -14.14 18.32
C ARG A 917 14.51 -15.21 19.04
N LYS A 918 13.57 -14.81 19.90
CA LYS A 918 12.72 -15.76 20.63
C LYS A 918 11.84 -16.57 19.69
N ALA A 919 11.28 -15.94 18.66
CA ALA A 919 10.47 -16.60 17.65
C ALA A 919 11.31 -17.63 16.87
N SER A 920 12.51 -17.24 16.45
CA SER A 920 13.48 -18.13 15.79
C SER A 920 13.82 -19.35 16.64
N ASP A 921 14.18 -19.13 17.90
CA ASP A 921 14.51 -20.21 18.84
C ASP A 921 13.32 -21.16 19.04
N THR A 922 12.11 -20.61 19.19
CA THR A 922 10.88 -21.37 19.45
C THR A 922 10.50 -22.23 18.25
N VAL A 923 10.49 -21.66 17.03
CA VAL A 923 10.18 -22.40 15.80
C VAL A 923 11.19 -23.53 15.61
N THR A 924 12.48 -23.23 15.72
CA THR A 924 13.55 -24.21 15.55
C THR A 924 13.47 -25.33 16.58
N GLU A 925 13.19 -25.01 17.84
CA GLU A 925 12.97 -25.99 18.91
C GLU A 925 11.81 -26.95 18.59
N ILE A 926 10.69 -26.44 18.06
CA ILE A 926 9.56 -27.28 17.67
C ILE A 926 9.96 -28.27 16.58
N PHE A 927 10.73 -27.85 15.58
CA PHE A 927 11.23 -28.73 14.52
C PHE A 927 12.24 -29.77 15.05
N LEU A 928 13.20 -29.35 15.88
CA LEU A 928 14.16 -30.25 16.53
C LEU A 928 13.45 -31.33 17.36
N ASN A 929 12.41 -30.96 18.12
CA ASN A 929 11.61 -31.91 18.91
C ASN A 929 10.81 -32.92 18.04
N GLN A 930 10.66 -32.67 16.75
CA GLN A 930 10.05 -33.60 15.79
C GLN A 930 11.10 -34.41 14.99
N GLY A 931 12.39 -34.24 15.30
CA GLY A 931 13.49 -34.98 14.66
C GLY A 931 14.06 -34.31 13.41
N ALA A 932 13.89 -33.00 13.23
CA ALA A 932 14.52 -32.26 12.14
C ALA A 932 16.05 -32.21 12.28
N ALA A 933 16.76 -32.19 11.16
CA ALA A 933 18.18 -31.85 11.09
C ALA A 933 18.30 -30.33 10.88
N VAL A 934 19.16 -29.67 11.67
CA VAL A 934 19.24 -28.20 11.69
C VAL A 934 20.66 -27.73 11.51
N TRP A 935 20.92 -26.96 10.45
CA TRP A 935 22.21 -26.34 10.20
C TRP A 935 22.19 -24.86 10.60
N VAL A 936 23.06 -24.44 11.51
CA VAL A 936 23.14 -23.05 11.99
C VAL A 936 24.36 -22.38 11.36
N LEU A 937 24.12 -21.36 10.56
CA LEU A 937 25.15 -20.54 9.91
C LEU A 937 25.16 -19.16 10.56
N THR A 938 26.22 -18.82 11.27
CA THR A 938 26.37 -17.50 11.92
C THR A 938 27.47 -16.68 11.26
N THR A 939 27.27 -15.36 11.23
CA THR A 939 28.28 -14.39 10.80
C THR A 939 28.36 -13.26 11.84
N SER A 940 29.53 -12.66 12.01
CA SER A 940 29.69 -11.45 12.81
C SER A 940 30.56 -10.44 12.07
N GLN A 941 29.92 -9.50 11.35
CA GLN A 941 30.58 -8.37 10.67
C GLN A 941 31.78 -8.82 9.81
N VAL A 942 31.46 -9.53 8.72
CA VAL A 942 32.40 -10.28 7.89
C VAL A 942 32.74 -9.51 6.60
N GLY A 943 34.01 -9.54 6.20
CA GLY A 943 34.52 -8.82 5.03
C GLY A 943 35.86 -8.19 5.36
N GLY A 944 36.06 -6.93 4.96
CA GLY A 944 37.13 -6.10 5.51
C GLY A 944 36.87 -5.72 6.98
N CYS A 945 37.84 -5.05 7.60
CA CYS A 945 37.79 -4.69 9.01
C CYS A 945 37.45 -3.21 9.22
N ASP A 946 36.35 -2.93 9.94
CA ASP A 946 36.04 -1.62 10.49
C ASP A 946 36.18 -1.69 12.02
N PRO A 947 37.21 -1.08 12.64
CA PRO A 947 37.43 -1.18 14.09
C PRO A 947 36.43 -0.38 14.94
N ASP A 948 35.64 0.52 14.36
CA ASP A 948 34.80 1.45 15.11
C ASP A 948 33.36 0.94 15.34
N ILE A 949 32.96 -0.13 14.65
CA ILE A 949 31.69 -0.83 14.89
C ILE A 949 31.88 -2.09 15.76
N SER A 950 30.83 -2.56 16.43
CA SER A 950 30.83 -3.86 17.11
C SER A 950 29.47 -4.55 17.01
N ALA A 951 29.44 -5.88 17.09
CA ALA A 951 28.19 -6.63 17.06
C ALA A 951 27.36 -6.40 18.34
N VAL A 952 26.03 -6.30 18.19
CA VAL A 952 25.07 -6.29 19.29
C VAL A 952 24.11 -7.46 19.10
N ALA A 953 24.00 -8.36 20.08
CA ALA A 953 23.06 -9.47 20.01
C ALA A 953 21.60 -8.97 20.15
N PRO A 954 20.65 -9.53 19.41
CA PRO A 954 19.24 -9.26 19.63
C PRO A 954 18.79 -9.86 20.97
N MET A 955 17.87 -9.15 21.64
CA MET A 955 17.34 -9.54 22.94
C MET A 955 16.51 -10.83 22.85
N THR A 956 16.66 -11.69 23.84
CA THR A 956 15.81 -12.87 24.07
C THR A 956 15.58 -13.03 25.57
N PHE A 957 14.43 -13.58 25.97
CA PHE A 957 14.02 -13.82 27.37
C PHE A 957 14.03 -15.30 27.72
#